data_AF-A0A7W0EWX0-F1
#
_entry.id   AF-A0A7W0EWX0-F1
#
_cell.length_a   1.000
_cell.length_b   1.000
_cell.length_c   1.000
_cell.angle_alpha   90.00
_cell.angle_beta   90.00
_cell.angle_gamma   90.00
#
_symmetry.space_group_name_H-M   'P 1'
#
loop_
_entity.id
_entity.type
_entity.pdbx_description
1 polymer ?
#
loop_
_entity_poly.entity_id
_entity_poly.type
_entity_poly.pdbx_seq_one_letter_code
_entity_poly.pdbx_strand_id
1 'polypeptide(L)'
;MKNQGKIKGPPIKGLAFRTPTIAGLTDNSGTYAYLEGERISFSIGDLVLGSTAGEKALSLMDIFPGATDFSDQRVINLCVLLQTLDQDGDLKNGIQLTPEISDIASGFSGRINFDQSPKAFKTDPHVISLLGKLNAAKVFPDTGSFGIRSIRNAAAARAYYQSMMDPSILQSDSHKVIETGNGRVNGYATSNNTFTWLGIPYAKPPVGDLRWKPPQGAQSWEGIRDCTQWGDQCGQGDLGPVSFGNLSENCLNLNVVAPANAGGKKLPVMVWFHGGGFHAMSANNMTYNYTALPAKGVIIVTVNHRLGPLGYMAHPSLSAESEQGVSGNYGQLDLIAALKWVKENIPAFGGDPDCVTLFGESGGGGKTFNLILSPLARGLFHRAIIQSGVWSIRDLRGQRLPDAEARGERLVLEMGIPKQENILKAMREKPWREVVAAGQKINFADLRLITIDNWYLPDDEENVFKRKLHNDVPVIMGANRTDMDFGMVEGIKDWGAVMSENSNSGIFIYLFGHVPARWRKEGVVAFHGLEIPYVFGCVQSGLGGGTVAGLARTGGAKQPDPGIDETDDRISEHMMAMWVQFAKTGNPNRDGKVGGMTAWEAYDVKRDNFLFIGDEGNALQMKTGIVEHYEPPPAGTPPLIPVK
;
A
#
# COMPACT_ATOMS: atom_id res chain seq x y z
N MET A 1 -21.13 43.11 -1.93
CA MET A 1 -19.68 42.87 -2.06
C MET A 1 -19.52 41.50 -2.71
N LYS A 2 -18.61 41.30 -3.67
CA LYS A 2 -18.43 39.98 -4.30
C LYS A 2 -17.78 39.04 -3.28
N ASN A 3 -18.50 38.00 -2.89
CA ASN A 3 -17.98 36.95 -2.02
C ASN A 3 -17.28 35.88 -2.87
N GLN A 4 -16.32 35.22 -2.25
CA GLN A 4 -15.57 34.12 -2.84
C GLN A 4 -15.93 32.84 -2.07
N GLY A 5 -16.42 31.83 -2.78
CA GLY A 5 -16.75 30.52 -2.24
C GLY A 5 -15.85 29.44 -2.83
N LYS A 6 -15.77 28.29 -2.16
CA LYS A 6 -14.95 27.14 -2.60
C LYS A 6 -15.75 25.85 -2.55
N ILE A 7 -15.59 25.00 -3.57
CA ILE A 7 -16.14 23.65 -3.55
C ILE A 7 -15.29 22.79 -2.61
N LYS A 8 -15.92 22.16 -1.60
CA LYS A 8 -15.31 21.22 -0.67
C LYS A 8 -14.96 19.90 -1.38
N GLY A 9 -13.88 19.26 -0.93
CA GLY A 9 -13.35 18.04 -1.54
C GLY A 9 -12.31 18.35 -2.63
N PRO A 10 -12.15 17.46 -3.64
CA PRO A 10 -11.21 17.68 -4.74
C PRO A 10 -11.52 18.99 -5.48
N PRO A 11 -10.52 19.82 -5.81
CA PRO A 11 -10.76 21.03 -6.59
C PRO A 11 -11.30 20.64 -7.97
N ILE A 12 -12.27 21.40 -8.47
CA ILE A 12 -12.84 21.21 -9.81
C ILE A 12 -12.57 22.49 -10.59
N LYS A 13 -11.73 22.40 -11.62
CA LYS A 13 -11.39 23.49 -12.52
C LYS A 13 -12.27 23.43 -13.76
N GLY A 14 -12.76 24.60 -14.21
CA GLY A 14 -13.51 24.69 -15.46
C GLY A 14 -14.99 24.33 -15.32
N LEU A 15 -15.47 24.08 -14.10
CA LEU A 15 -16.90 23.99 -13.81
C LEU A 15 -17.52 25.38 -13.93
N ALA A 16 -18.55 25.52 -14.77
CA ALA A 16 -19.26 26.77 -14.94
C ALA A 16 -20.18 27.04 -13.75
N PHE A 17 -20.24 28.29 -13.32
CA PHE A 17 -21.18 28.76 -12.31
C PHE A 17 -21.92 29.99 -12.80
N ARG A 18 -23.21 30.08 -12.46
CA ARG A 18 -24.06 31.22 -12.80
C ARG A 18 -25.00 31.57 -11.65
N THR A 19 -25.05 32.84 -11.32
CA THR A 19 -26.01 33.51 -10.45
C THR A 19 -26.80 34.52 -11.30
N PRO A 20 -27.82 35.22 -10.75
CA PRO A 20 -28.48 36.31 -11.48
C PRO A 20 -27.54 37.43 -11.94
N THR A 21 -26.42 37.66 -11.24
CA THR A 21 -25.53 38.81 -11.51
C THR A 21 -24.10 38.45 -11.91
N ILE A 22 -23.66 37.22 -11.63
CA ILE A 22 -22.28 36.75 -11.85
C ILE A 22 -22.31 35.41 -12.59
N ALA A 23 -21.50 35.29 -13.64
CA ALA A 23 -21.18 34.01 -14.26
C ALA A 23 -19.67 33.87 -14.44
N GLY A 24 -19.16 32.65 -14.39
CA GLY A 24 -17.74 32.37 -14.56
C GLY A 24 -17.43 30.88 -14.58
N LEU A 25 -16.14 30.58 -14.57
CA LEU A 25 -15.61 29.24 -14.40
C LEU A 25 -14.85 29.16 -13.08
N THR A 26 -14.94 28.02 -12.43
CA THR A 26 -14.10 27.70 -11.27
C THR A 26 -12.62 27.64 -11.66
N ASP A 27 -11.77 28.18 -10.79
CA ASP A 27 -10.31 28.18 -10.99
C ASP A 27 -9.66 26.85 -10.59
N ASN A 28 -8.32 26.79 -10.64
CA ASN A 28 -7.55 25.58 -10.26
C ASN A 28 -7.81 25.11 -8.80
N SER A 29 -8.36 25.97 -7.95
CA SER A 29 -8.67 25.66 -6.55
C SER A 29 -10.15 25.31 -6.32
N GLY A 30 -10.97 25.29 -7.38
CA GLY A 30 -12.42 25.06 -7.26
C GLY A 30 -13.19 26.26 -6.70
N THR A 31 -12.64 27.46 -6.84
CA THR A 31 -13.24 28.68 -6.29
C THR A 31 -14.26 29.29 -7.26
N TYR A 32 -15.37 29.82 -6.76
CA TYR A 32 -16.39 30.59 -7.49
C TYR A 32 -16.72 31.92 -6.81
N ALA A 33 -17.35 32.82 -7.55
CA ALA A 33 -17.82 34.12 -7.05
C ALA A 33 -19.35 34.16 -6.93
N TYR A 34 -19.87 34.80 -5.90
CA TYR A 34 -21.31 34.95 -5.68
C TYR A 34 -21.63 36.24 -4.89
N LEU A 35 -22.88 36.70 -4.92
CA LEU A 35 -23.40 37.68 -3.96
C LEU A 35 -24.24 36.97 -2.90
N GLU A 36 -24.14 37.46 -1.67
CA GLU A 36 -24.93 36.95 -0.55
C GLU A 36 -26.44 36.98 -0.87
N GLY A 37 -27.13 35.87 -0.58
CA GLY A 37 -28.56 35.70 -0.87
C GLY A 37 -28.87 35.23 -2.31
N GLU A 38 -27.90 35.18 -3.22
CA GLU A 38 -28.13 34.64 -4.56
C GLU A 38 -28.07 33.10 -4.60
N ARG A 39 -28.85 32.51 -5.50
CA ARG A 39 -28.69 31.11 -5.88
C ARG A 39 -27.63 30.98 -6.96
N ILE A 40 -26.82 29.94 -6.85
CA ILE A 40 -25.80 29.57 -7.82
C ILE A 40 -26.20 28.26 -8.50
N SER A 41 -26.12 28.25 -9.83
CA SER A 41 -26.25 27.06 -10.66
C SER A 41 -24.87 26.62 -11.13
N PHE A 42 -24.57 25.32 -11.05
CA PHE A 42 -23.34 24.75 -11.57
C PHE A 42 -23.61 23.93 -12.84
N SER A 43 -22.73 24.02 -13.83
CA SER A 43 -22.85 23.30 -15.10
C SER A 43 -21.49 22.91 -15.70
N ILE A 44 -21.50 21.94 -16.61
CA ILE A 44 -20.38 21.61 -17.50
C ILE A 44 -20.77 22.10 -18.89
N GLY A 45 -20.24 23.25 -19.30
CA GLY A 45 -20.84 24.00 -20.42
C GLY A 45 -22.31 24.31 -20.12
N ASP A 46 -23.21 23.89 -21.00
CA ASP A 46 -24.67 24.04 -20.85
C ASP A 46 -25.33 22.88 -20.09
N LEU A 47 -24.60 21.80 -19.76
CA LEU A 47 -25.11 20.68 -18.98
C LEU A 47 -25.27 21.08 -17.51
N VAL A 48 -26.48 21.46 -17.11
CA VAL A 48 -26.81 21.85 -15.74
C VAL A 48 -26.70 20.65 -14.80
N LEU A 49 -25.93 20.79 -13.72
CA LEU A 49 -25.75 19.76 -12.70
C LEU A 49 -26.73 19.95 -11.54
N GLY A 50 -27.02 21.20 -11.18
CA GLY A 50 -27.98 21.56 -10.13
C GLY A 50 -27.75 22.98 -9.61
N SER A 51 -28.50 23.37 -8.58
CA SER A 51 -28.42 24.73 -8.02
C SER A 51 -28.61 24.75 -6.51
N THR A 52 -27.95 25.70 -5.86
CA THR A 52 -27.97 25.84 -4.41
C THR A 52 -27.83 27.30 -3.99
N ALA A 53 -27.94 27.58 -2.68
CA ALA A 53 -27.65 28.92 -2.15
C ALA A 53 -26.14 29.19 -2.26
N GLY A 54 -25.77 30.41 -2.65
CA GLY A 54 -24.36 30.82 -2.64
C GLY A 54 -23.81 30.84 -1.23
N GLU A 55 -22.79 30.04 -0.96
CA GLU A 55 -22.14 29.92 0.35
C GLU A 55 -20.62 30.00 0.23
N LYS A 56 -19.92 30.22 1.34
CA LYS A 56 -18.44 30.24 1.35
C LYS A 56 -17.83 28.87 1.08
N ALA A 57 -18.54 27.79 1.43
CA ALA A 57 -18.04 26.44 1.26
C ALA A 57 -19.18 25.47 0.93
N LEU A 58 -19.25 25.03 -0.33
CA LEU A 58 -20.27 24.11 -0.85
C LEU A 58 -19.66 22.74 -1.16
N SER A 59 -20.36 21.66 -0.86
CA SER A 59 -20.05 20.30 -1.33
C SER A 59 -20.90 19.94 -2.55
N LEU A 60 -20.55 18.84 -3.22
CA LEU A 60 -21.40 18.31 -4.29
C LEU A 60 -22.79 17.84 -3.80
N MET A 61 -22.97 17.60 -2.49
CA MET A 61 -24.28 17.28 -1.91
C MET A 61 -25.19 18.51 -1.93
N ASP A 62 -24.64 19.69 -1.66
CA ASP A 62 -25.41 20.93 -1.57
C ASP A 62 -26.07 21.32 -2.90
N ILE A 63 -25.55 20.81 -4.02
CA ILE A 63 -26.11 20.98 -5.37
C ILE A 63 -27.49 20.31 -5.51
N PHE A 64 -27.76 19.26 -4.72
CA PHE A 64 -29.02 18.52 -4.74
C PHE A 64 -29.77 18.72 -3.41
N PRO A 65 -30.83 19.54 -3.38
CA PRO A 65 -31.64 19.73 -2.19
C PRO A 65 -32.10 18.39 -1.57
N GLY A 66 -31.89 18.27 -0.24
CA GLY A 66 -32.26 17.09 0.55
C GLY A 66 -31.23 15.96 0.59
N ALA A 67 -30.11 16.04 -0.15
CA ALA A 67 -29.01 15.10 0.01
C ALA A 67 -28.32 15.34 1.35
N THR A 68 -28.28 14.32 2.22
CA THR A 68 -27.72 14.42 3.58
C THR A 68 -26.39 13.68 3.75
N ASP A 69 -26.07 12.76 2.84
CA ASP A 69 -24.81 12.02 2.81
C ASP A 69 -24.43 11.55 1.40
N PHE A 70 -23.28 10.87 1.29
CA PHE A 70 -22.78 10.28 0.05
C PHE A 70 -23.45 8.97 -0.37
N SER A 71 -24.55 8.58 0.28
CA SER A 71 -25.41 7.49 -0.18
C SER A 71 -26.47 7.96 -1.18
N ASP A 72 -26.71 9.27 -1.27
CA ASP A 72 -27.63 9.83 -2.27
C ASP A 72 -27.13 9.51 -3.69
N GLN A 73 -27.98 8.83 -4.47
CA GLN A 73 -27.63 8.38 -5.81
C GLN A 73 -27.32 9.53 -6.77
N ARG A 74 -27.94 10.70 -6.60
CA ARG A 74 -27.69 11.88 -7.42
C ARG A 74 -26.27 12.38 -7.22
N VAL A 75 -25.82 12.39 -5.97
CA VAL A 75 -24.46 12.76 -5.57
C VAL A 75 -23.45 11.75 -6.10
N ILE A 76 -23.74 10.44 -5.99
CA ILE A 76 -22.87 9.38 -6.53
C ILE A 76 -22.74 9.53 -8.05
N ASN A 77 -23.85 9.72 -8.76
CA ASN A 77 -23.87 9.85 -10.21
C ASN A 77 -23.14 11.12 -10.67
N LEU A 78 -23.25 12.22 -9.92
CA LEU A 78 -22.49 13.43 -10.15
C LEU A 78 -20.98 13.21 -9.97
N CYS A 79 -20.57 12.50 -8.91
CA CYS A 79 -19.19 12.11 -8.69
C CYS A 79 -18.67 11.22 -9.83
N VAL A 80 -19.46 10.24 -10.26
CA VAL A 80 -19.12 9.37 -11.40
C VAL A 80 -18.91 10.20 -12.66
N LEU A 81 -19.81 11.13 -12.97
CA LEU A 81 -19.72 11.96 -14.15
C LEU A 81 -18.46 12.83 -14.12
N LEU A 82 -18.29 13.65 -13.09
CA LEU A 82 -17.16 14.58 -12.98
C LEU A 82 -15.81 13.87 -13.04
N GLN A 83 -15.66 12.75 -12.34
CA GLN A 83 -14.42 11.98 -12.33
C GLN A 83 -14.20 11.18 -13.62
N THR A 84 -15.26 10.86 -14.37
CA THR A 84 -15.14 10.30 -15.72
C THR A 84 -14.70 11.38 -16.72
N LEU A 85 -15.19 12.60 -16.57
CA LEU A 85 -14.91 13.72 -17.48
C LEU A 85 -13.59 14.45 -17.20
N ASP A 86 -12.87 14.08 -16.15
CA ASP A 86 -11.57 14.68 -15.84
C ASP A 86 -10.58 14.55 -17.01
N GLN A 87 -9.89 15.62 -17.39
CA GLN A 87 -9.09 15.63 -18.62
C GLN A 87 -8.02 14.55 -18.66
N ASP A 88 -7.23 14.40 -17.60
CA ASP A 88 -6.06 13.51 -17.57
C ASP A 88 -6.29 12.26 -16.71
N GLY A 89 -7.45 12.14 -16.07
CA GLY A 89 -7.79 10.98 -15.24
C GLY A 89 -7.03 10.96 -13.91
N ASP A 90 -6.17 11.95 -13.66
CA ASP A 90 -5.38 12.09 -12.46
C ASP A 90 -6.10 12.98 -11.45
N LEU A 91 -7.08 12.39 -10.76
CA LEU A 91 -7.88 13.11 -9.78
C LEU A 91 -7.07 13.78 -8.65
N LYS A 92 -5.80 13.40 -8.47
CA LYS A 92 -4.86 13.99 -7.50
C LYS A 92 -4.68 15.49 -7.71
N ASN A 93 -4.70 15.94 -8.96
CA ASN A 93 -4.56 17.35 -9.33
C ASN A 93 -5.90 18.11 -9.37
N GLY A 94 -6.97 17.45 -8.93
CA GLY A 94 -8.34 17.93 -9.07
C GLY A 94 -9.05 17.30 -10.27
N ILE A 95 -10.24 17.78 -10.55
CA ILE A 95 -10.96 17.49 -11.79
C ILE A 95 -10.75 18.66 -12.73
N GLN A 96 -10.24 18.40 -13.93
CA GLN A 96 -9.98 19.42 -14.94
C GLN A 96 -10.96 19.26 -16.11
N LEU A 97 -11.86 20.23 -16.27
CA LEU A 97 -12.80 20.28 -17.39
C LEU A 97 -12.28 21.27 -18.42
N THR A 98 -11.89 20.77 -19.59
CA THR A 98 -11.45 21.63 -20.70
C THR A 98 -12.64 22.30 -21.39
N PRO A 99 -12.41 23.38 -22.16
CA PRO A 99 -13.44 23.94 -23.03
C PRO A 99 -14.02 22.89 -23.98
N GLU A 100 -13.19 22.01 -24.56
CA GLU A 100 -13.66 20.98 -25.49
C GLU A 100 -14.54 19.91 -24.80
N ILE A 101 -14.18 19.49 -23.58
CA ILE A 101 -15.03 18.60 -22.76
C ILE A 101 -16.36 19.29 -22.46
N SER A 102 -16.32 20.58 -22.13
CA SER A 102 -17.51 21.38 -21.83
C SER A 102 -18.42 21.53 -23.04
N ASP A 103 -17.87 21.83 -24.21
CA ASP A 103 -18.61 21.99 -25.47
C ASP A 103 -19.32 20.71 -25.88
N ILE A 104 -18.64 19.55 -25.75
CA ILE A 104 -19.24 18.25 -26.05
C ILE A 104 -20.33 17.92 -25.02
N ALA A 105 -20.11 18.22 -23.73
CA ALA A 105 -21.09 18.01 -22.66
C ALA A 105 -22.35 18.87 -22.84
N SER A 106 -22.22 20.11 -23.34
CA SER A 106 -23.36 21.00 -23.65
C SER A 106 -24.41 20.34 -24.54
N GLY A 107 -23.98 19.50 -25.49
CA GLY A 107 -24.86 18.73 -26.38
C GLY A 107 -25.75 17.69 -25.68
N PHE A 108 -25.54 17.46 -24.38
CA PHE A 108 -26.31 16.54 -23.53
C PHE A 108 -27.12 17.26 -22.45
N SER A 109 -27.19 18.60 -22.50
CA SER A 109 -28.01 19.38 -21.56
C SER A 109 -29.45 18.86 -21.51
N GLY A 110 -29.96 18.65 -20.30
CA GLY A 110 -31.30 18.10 -20.04
C GLY A 110 -31.49 16.60 -20.34
N ARG A 111 -30.44 15.87 -20.76
CA ARG A 111 -30.52 14.44 -21.11
C ARG A 111 -29.89 13.50 -20.08
N ILE A 112 -28.98 14.00 -19.25
CA ILE A 112 -28.33 13.20 -18.21
C ILE A 112 -29.24 13.17 -16.97
N ASN A 113 -29.75 11.99 -16.62
CA ASN A 113 -30.59 11.78 -15.46
C ASN A 113 -29.76 11.35 -14.24
N PHE A 114 -29.61 12.22 -13.23
CA PHE A 114 -28.92 11.88 -11.98
C PHE A 114 -29.80 11.12 -10.98
N ASP A 115 -31.12 11.14 -11.14
CA ASP A 115 -32.10 10.51 -10.25
C ASP A 115 -32.26 9.00 -10.46
N GLN A 116 -31.41 8.36 -11.27
CA GLN A 116 -31.41 6.91 -11.46
C GLN A 116 -30.41 6.20 -10.54
N SER A 117 -30.57 4.88 -10.36
CA SER A 117 -29.58 4.09 -9.57
C SER A 117 -28.18 4.17 -10.20
N PRO A 118 -27.08 4.10 -9.43
CA PRO A 118 -25.73 4.15 -10.00
C PRO A 118 -25.43 3.02 -10.99
N LYS A 119 -26.08 1.87 -10.83
CA LYS A 119 -26.02 0.76 -11.80
C LYS A 119 -26.67 1.15 -13.14
N ALA A 120 -27.84 1.80 -13.10
CA ALA A 120 -28.53 2.28 -14.28
C ALA A 120 -27.77 3.44 -14.96
N PHE A 121 -27.23 4.37 -14.17
CA PHE A 121 -26.45 5.51 -14.65
C PHE A 121 -25.24 5.08 -15.49
N LYS A 122 -24.52 4.03 -15.05
CA LYS A 122 -23.38 3.47 -15.79
C LYS A 122 -23.76 2.92 -17.17
N THR A 123 -25.02 2.50 -17.34
CA THR A 123 -25.54 1.92 -18.58
C THR A 123 -26.48 2.86 -19.34
N ASP A 124 -26.61 4.10 -18.89
CA ASP A 124 -27.52 5.09 -19.47
C ASP A 124 -27.05 5.44 -20.91
N PRO A 125 -27.94 5.36 -21.92
CA PRO A 125 -27.56 5.63 -23.32
C PRO A 125 -27.01 7.04 -23.55
N HIS A 126 -27.45 8.05 -22.80
CA HIS A 126 -26.96 9.41 -22.91
C HIS A 126 -25.58 9.56 -22.26
N VAL A 127 -25.34 8.93 -21.11
CA VAL A 127 -24.01 8.91 -20.47
C VAL A 127 -23.00 8.18 -21.35
N ILE A 128 -23.36 7.02 -21.90
CA ILE A 128 -22.53 6.25 -22.83
C ILE A 128 -22.24 7.08 -24.09
N SER A 129 -23.26 7.73 -24.65
CA SER A 129 -23.10 8.55 -25.86
C SER A 129 -22.23 9.78 -25.63
N LEU A 130 -22.33 10.43 -24.47
CA LEU A 130 -21.45 11.53 -24.07
C LEU A 130 -19.99 11.07 -24.04
N LEU A 131 -19.70 9.99 -23.31
CA LEU A 131 -18.34 9.46 -23.23
C LEU A 131 -17.82 8.97 -24.59
N GLY A 132 -18.69 8.37 -25.41
CA GLY A 132 -18.37 7.96 -26.77
C GLY A 132 -17.93 9.13 -27.65
N LYS A 133 -18.61 10.28 -27.57
CA LYS A 133 -18.21 11.49 -28.32
C LYS A 133 -16.88 12.07 -27.82
N LEU A 134 -16.66 12.09 -26.50
CA LEU A 134 -15.41 12.57 -25.91
C LEU A 134 -14.23 11.68 -26.31
N ASN A 135 -14.39 10.36 -26.27
CA ASN A 135 -13.37 9.42 -26.75
C ASN A 135 -13.10 9.59 -28.26
N ALA A 136 -14.15 9.76 -29.07
CA ALA A 136 -14.00 9.99 -30.51
C ALA A 136 -13.25 11.30 -30.82
N ALA A 137 -13.47 12.33 -29.99
CA ALA A 137 -12.73 13.61 -30.04
C ALA A 137 -11.31 13.53 -29.47
N LYS A 138 -10.93 12.42 -28.81
CA LYS A 138 -9.62 12.20 -28.19
C LYS A 138 -9.22 13.29 -27.19
N VAL A 139 -10.19 13.77 -26.41
CA VAL A 139 -9.97 14.82 -25.40
C VAL A 139 -9.16 14.35 -24.18
N PHE A 140 -8.94 13.03 -24.03
CA PHE A 140 -8.29 12.40 -22.88
C PHE A 140 -6.85 11.96 -23.20
N PRO A 141 -5.82 12.79 -22.91
CA PRO A 141 -4.43 12.49 -23.24
C PRO A 141 -3.85 11.24 -22.52
N ASP A 142 -4.44 10.82 -21.40
CA ASP A 142 -4.01 9.68 -20.59
C ASP A 142 -4.32 8.31 -21.19
N THR A 143 -5.25 8.26 -22.16
CA THR A 143 -5.75 6.99 -22.74
C THR A 143 -4.80 6.37 -23.78
N GLY A 144 -3.70 7.03 -24.10
CA GLY A 144 -2.64 6.54 -25.00
C GLY A 144 -3.18 6.07 -26.36
N SER A 145 -2.57 5.01 -26.92
CA SER A 145 -2.93 4.47 -28.24
C SER A 145 -4.31 3.80 -28.30
N PHE A 146 -4.94 3.52 -27.15
CA PHE A 146 -6.27 2.91 -27.09
C PHE A 146 -7.40 3.94 -27.15
N GLY A 147 -7.16 5.20 -26.75
CA GLY A 147 -8.07 6.32 -26.96
C GLY A 147 -9.44 6.21 -26.28
N ILE A 148 -9.62 5.27 -25.33
CA ILE A 148 -10.92 4.96 -24.75
C ILE A 148 -10.86 5.10 -23.24
N ARG A 149 -11.56 6.11 -22.74
CA ARG A 149 -11.95 6.23 -21.34
C ARG A 149 -13.22 5.44 -21.06
N SER A 150 -13.32 4.88 -19.86
CA SER A 150 -14.50 4.17 -19.37
C SER A 150 -15.21 4.92 -18.25
N ILE A 151 -16.51 4.69 -18.09
CA ILE A 151 -17.30 5.30 -17.00
C ILE A 151 -16.79 4.77 -15.66
N ARG A 152 -16.47 5.69 -14.76
CA ARG A 152 -15.95 5.36 -13.43
C ARG A 152 -16.92 4.50 -12.63
N ASN A 153 -16.39 3.57 -11.85
CA ASN A 153 -17.19 2.76 -10.94
C ASN A 153 -17.79 3.62 -9.82
N ALA A 154 -19.09 3.45 -9.52
CA ALA A 154 -19.80 4.20 -8.50
C ALA A 154 -19.20 4.09 -7.09
N ALA A 155 -18.77 2.88 -6.68
CA ALA A 155 -18.12 2.67 -5.39
C ALA A 155 -16.76 3.37 -5.33
N ALA A 156 -15.97 3.31 -6.41
CA ALA A 156 -14.69 4.01 -6.49
C ALA A 156 -14.83 5.54 -6.52
N ALA A 157 -15.85 6.06 -7.23
CA ALA A 157 -16.13 7.48 -7.29
C ALA A 157 -16.57 8.03 -5.93
N ARG A 158 -17.44 7.28 -5.25
CA ARG A 158 -17.88 7.56 -3.89
C ARG A 158 -16.73 7.48 -2.89
N ALA A 159 -15.94 6.41 -2.90
CA ALA A 159 -14.83 6.23 -1.97
C ALA A 159 -13.77 7.32 -2.12
N TYR A 160 -13.45 7.73 -3.36
CA TYR A 160 -12.53 8.84 -3.61
C TYR A 160 -13.06 10.14 -2.99
N TYR A 161 -14.29 10.52 -3.31
CA TYR A 161 -14.86 11.76 -2.80
C TYR A 161 -15.09 11.73 -1.28
N GLN A 162 -15.46 10.56 -0.71
CA GLN A 162 -15.54 10.35 0.74
C GLN A 162 -14.18 10.44 1.43
N SER A 163 -13.11 9.94 0.82
CA SER A 163 -11.75 10.05 1.39
C SER A 163 -11.27 11.50 1.45
N MET A 164 -11.69 12.32 0.49
CA MET A 164 -11.44 13.76 0.48
C MET A 164 -12.48 14.52 1.32
N MET A 165 -13.60 13.85 1.63
CA MET A 165 -14.75 14.08 2.52
C MET A 165 -14.52 13.96 4.03
N ASP A 166 -13.56 13.12 4.40
CA ASP A 166 -13.44 12.61 5.77
C ASP A 166 -13.11 13.77 6.72
N PRO A 167 -13.92 14.04 7.76
CA PRO A 167 -13.63 15.08 8.74
C PRO A 167 -12.26 14.93 9.41
N SER A 168 -11.70 13.72 9.50
CA SER A 168 -10.33 13.49 9.99
C SER A 168 -9.24 13.90 9.00
N ILE A 169 -9.58 14.06 7.71
CA ILE A 169 -8.72 14.53 6.61
C ILE A 169 -9.02 16.01 6.29
N LEU A 170 -10.24 16.49 6.54
CA LEU A 170 -10.72 17.85 6.27
C LEU A 170 -10.72 18.81 7.48
N GLN A 171 -10.38 18.37 8.68
CA GLN A 171 -10.28 19.25 9.87
C GLN A 171 -8.85 19.53 10.32
N SER A 172 -7.96 19.81 9.38
CA SER A 172 -6.69 20.41 9.76
C SER A 172 -6.19 21.34 8.66
N ASP A 173 -6.48 22.64 8.83
CA ASP A 173 -5.59 23.70 8.36
C ASP A 173 -4.18 23.61 9.01
N SER A 174 -3.97 22.63 9.91
CA SER A 174 -2.70 22.28 10.55
C SER A 174 -1.82 21.44 9.61
N HIS A 175 -1.19 22.12 8.67
CA HIS A 175 -0.10 21.58 7.89
C HIS A 175 1.21 21.55 8.68
N LYS A 176 2.09 20.59 8.37
CA LYS A 176 3.43 20.52 8.95
C LYS A 176 4.48 20.33 7.89
N VAL A 177 5.32 21.35 7.73
CA VAL A 177 6.45 21.33 6.81
C VAL A 177 7.67 20.76 7.53
N ILE A 178 8.31 19.77 6.92
CA ILE A 178 9.56 19.16 7.39
C ILE A 178 10.64 19.38 6.34
N GLU A 179 11.85 19.69 6.78
CA GLU A 179 13.03 19.79 5.92
C GLU A 179 13.73 18.43 5.84
N THR A 180 13.88 17.91 4.63
CA THR A 180 14.61 16.69 4.31
C THR A 180 15.86 17.03 3.49
N GLY A 181 16.79 16.10 3.34
CA GLY A 181 18.00 16.30 2.53
C GLY A 181 17.74 16.61 1.05
N ASN A 182 16.57 16.25 0.52
CA ASN A 182 16.18 16.52 -0.87
C ASN A 182 15.26 17.75 -1.03
N GLY A 183 14.78 18.33 0.07
CA GLY A 183 13.89 19.50 0.04
C GLY A 183 12.80 19.44 1.12
N ARG A 184 11.94 20.47 1.14
CA ARG A 184 10.87 20.57 2.13
C ARG A 184 9.64 19.78 1.69
N VAL A 185 9.00 19.07 2.63
CA VAL A 185 7.77 18.29 2.42
C VAL A 185 6.66 18.79 3.32
N ASN A 186 5.46 18.95 2.76
CA ASN A 186 4.25 19.34 3.50
C ASN A 186 3.39 18.12 3.85
N GLY A 187 3.08 17.94 5.13
CA GLY A 187 2.15 16.93 5.61
C GLY A 187 0.88 17.54 6.19
N TYR A 188 0.01 16.69 6.72
CA TYR A 188 -1.26 17.08 7.35
C TYR A 188 -1.44 16.36 8.69
N ALA A 189 -2.20 16.97 9.60
CA ALA A 189 -2.60 16.26 10.82
C ALA A 189 -3.64 15.19 10.46
N THR A 190 -3.39 13.95 10.86
CA THR A 190 -4.31 12.80 10.64
C THR A 190 -5.13 12.50 11.88
N SER A 191 -4.72 13.04 13.02
CA SER A 191 -5.47 13.09 14.27
C SER A 191 -4.92 14.23 15.13
N ASN A 192 -5.54 14.49 16.28
CA ASN A 192 -5.01 15.47 17.26
C ASN A 192 -3.57 15.16 17.71
N ASN A 193 -3.10 13.92 17.55
CA ASN A 193 -1.83 13.44 18.09
C ASN A 193 -0.85 12.97 17.01
N THR A 194 -1.18 13.04 15.72
CA THR A 194 -0.34 12.49 14.65
C THR A 194 -0.35 13.33 13.38
N PHE A 195 0.78 13.33 12.68
CA PHE A 195 0.93 13.89 11.34
C PHE A 195 1.34 12.82 10.35
N THR A 196 0.90 12.99 9.11
CA THR A 196 1.21 12.10 7.99
C THR A 196 1.79 12.88 6.82
N TRP A 197 2.78 12.27 6.17
CA TRP A 197 3.36 12.69 4.90
C TRP A 197 3.32 11.49 3.95
N LEU A 198 2.71 11.69 2.78
CA LEU A 198 2.47 10.68 1.78
C LEU A 198 3.29 10.93 0.52
N GLY A 199 3.68 9.86 -0.18
CA GLY A 199 4.28 9.95 -1.51
C GLY A 199 5.62 10.67 -1.59
N ILE A 200 6.44 10.62 -0.54
CA ILE A 200 7.78 11.21 -0.52
C ILE A 200 8.70 10.38 -1.42
N PRO A 201 9.32 10.94 -2.48
CA PRO A 201 10.25 10.19 -3.31
C PRO A 201 11.56 9.94 -2.56
N TYR A 202 11.99 8.67 -2.48
CA TYR A 202 13.29 8.30 -1.90
C TYR A 202 14.35 7.97 -2.96
N ALA A 203 13.95 7.80 -4.22
CA ALA A 203 14.83 7.54 -5.34
C ALA A 203 14.29 8.19 -6.63
N LYS A 204 15.14 8.28 -7.66
CA LYS A 204 14.69 8.67 -9.01
C LYS A 204 13.71 7.66 -9.58
N PRO A 205 12.76 8.08 -10.44
CA PRO A 205 11.88 7.17 -11.15
C PRO A 205 12.69 6.14 -11.96
N PRO A 206 12.48 4.82 -11.78
CA PRO A 206 13.23 3.76 -12.47
C PRO A 206 12.68 3.51 -13.89
N VAL A 207 12.55 4.57 -14.68
CA VAL A 207 11.99 4.56 -16.05
C VAL A 207 13.09 4.71 -17.11
N GLY A 208 12.78 4.34 -18.35
CA GLY A 208 13.71 4.46 -19.48
C GLY A 208 15.02 3.72 -19.20
N ASP A 209 16.15 4.41 -19.30
CA ASP A 209 17.48 3.85 -19.05
C ASP A 209 17.73 3.41 -17.61
N LEU A 210 16.90 3.86 -16.65
CA LEU A 210 16.94 3.41 -15.25
C LEU A 210 16.10 2.16 -14.99
N ARG A 211 15.31 1.70 -15.97
CA ARG A 211 14.60 0.43 -15.84
C ARG A 211 15.63 -0.70 -15.75
N TRP A 212 15.43 -1.55 -14.73
CA TRP A 212 16.34 -2.63 -14.32
C TRP A 212 17.77 -2.16 -14.03
N LYS A 213 17.90 -1.05 -13.29
CA LYS A 213 19.14 -0.65 -12.63
C LYS A 213 18.94 -0.50 -11.13
N PRO A 214 20.01 -0.56 -10.32
CA PRO A 214 19.97 -0.12 -8.93
C PRO A 214 19.36 1.29 -8.81
N PRO A 215 18.53 1.55 -7.78
CA PRO A 215 17.90 2.86 -7.59
C PRO A 215 18.97 3.95 -7.42
N GLN A 216 18.69 5.11 -8.00
CA GLN A 216 19.54 6.29 -7.92
C GLN A 216 18.93 7.28 -6.93
N GLY A 217 19.76 8.03 -6.19
CA GLY A 217 19.30 8.98 -5.19
C GLY A 217 18.28 9.98 -5.74
N ALA A 218 17.25 10.31 -4.95
CA ALA A 218 16.18 11.22 -5.35
C ALA A 218 16.72 12.57 -5.85
N GLN A 219 16.04 13.16 -6.83
CA GLN A 219 16.33 14.54 -7.21
C GLN A 219 15.86 15.49 -6.12
N SER A 220 16.69 16.45 -5.77
CA SER A 220 16.26 17.55 -4.92
C SER A 220 15.28 18.46 -5.66
N TRP A 221 14.38 19.11 -4.92
CA TRP A 221 13.41 20.06 -5.45
C TRP A 221 13.48 21.40 -4.71
N GLU A 222 13.14 22.47 -5.42
CA GLU A 222 12.94 23.79 -4.83
C GLU A 222 11.53 23.92 -4.25
N GLY A 223 11.33 24.86 -3.32
CA GLY A 223 10.02 25.12 -2.74
C GLY A 223 9.60 24.12 -1.66
N ILE A 224 8.31 23.78 -1.63
CA ILE A 224 7.71 22.82 -0.71
C ILE A 224 6.94 21.81 -1.55
N ARG A 225 7.28 20.53 -1.45
CA ARG A 225 6.55 19.45 -2.10
C ARG A 225 5.32 19.11 -1.27
N ASP A 226 4.17 19.07 -1.92
CA ASP A 226 2.95 18.62 -1.26
C ASP A 226 2.96 17.09 -1.09
N CYS A 227 3.00 16.64 0.15
CA CYS A 227 3.02 15.24 0.56
C CYS A 227 1.73 14.93 1.35
N THR A 228 0.60 15.47 0.93
CA THR A 228 -0.72 15.19 1.52
C THR A 228 -1.49 14.10 0.75
N GLN A 229 -0.93 13.59 -0.35
CA GLN A 229 -1.56 12.59 -1.21
C GLN A 229 -0.64 11.41 -1.51
N TRP A 230 -1.22 10.25 -1.83
CA TRP A 230 -0.48 9.06 -2.21
C TRP A 230 0.44 9.28 -3.41
N GLY A 231 1.65 8.73 -3.31
CA GLY A 231 2.46 8.46 -4.49
C GLY A 231 1.81 7.39 -5.38
N ASP A 232 2.37 7.16 -6.56
CA ASP A 232 1.89 6.08 -7.42
C ASP A 232 2.31 4.72 -6.86
N GLN A 233 1.46 3.72 -7.07
CA GLN A 233 1.74 2.32 -6.80
C GLN A 233 2.66 1.77 -7.89
N CYS A 234 3.52 0.81 -7.55
CA CYS A 234 4.41 0.21 -8.53
C CYS A 234 3.67 -0.64 -9.56
N GLY A 235 4.15 -0.61 -10.81
CA GLY A 235 3.62 -1.37 -11.94
C GLY A 235 3.40 -2.84 -11.59
N GLN A 236 2.15 -3.28 -11.63
CA GLN A 236 1.68 -4.61 -11.26
C GLN A 236 0.37 -4.92 -12.01
N GLY A 237 -0.19 -6.12 -11.83
CA GLY A 237 -1.51 -6.45 -12.36
C GLY A 237 -2.61 -5.64 -11.68
N ASP A 238 -3.74 -5.43 -12.37
CA ASP A 238 -4.90 -4.75 -11.74
C ASP A 238 -5.50 -5.63 -10.64
N LEU A 239 -5.48 -5.14 -9.41
CA LEU A 239 -6.03 -5.80 -8.23
C LEU A 239 -7.50 -5.40 -7.97
N GLY A 240 -8.11 -4.64 -8.87
CA GLY A 240 -9.50 -4.20 -8.75
C GLY A 240 -9.73 -3.34 -7.50
N PRO A 241 -10.74 -3.62 -6.67
CA PRO A 241 -11.09 -2.80 -5.50
C PRO A 241 -10.00 -2.65 -4.43
N VAL A 242 -8.92 -3.43 -4.51
CA VAL A 242 -7.78 -3.39 -3.57
C VAL A 242 -6.65 -2.47 -4.07
N SER A 243 -6.79 -1.90 -5.26
CA SER A 243 -5.83 -0.93 -5.82
C SER A 243 -6.10 0.48 -5.30
N PHE A 244 -5.07 1.12 -4.73
CA PHE A 244 -5.15 2.47 -4.16
C PHE A 244 -4.33 3.48 -4.97
N GLY A 245 -4.98 4.13 -5.94
CA GLY A 245 -4.36 5.14 -6.81
C GLY A 245 -3.76 4.56 -8.09
N ASN A 246 -2.97 5.39 -8.79
CA ASN A 246 -2.44 5.05 -10.12
C ASN A 246 -1.32 4.01 -10.05
N LEU A 247 -1.24 3.16 -11.09
CA LEU A 247 -0.12 2.23 -11.31
C LEU A 247 0.90 2.88 -12.24
N SER A 248 2.16 2.91 -11.81
CA SER A 248 3.25 3.57 -12.53
C SER A 248 4.60 2.89 -12.27
N GLU A 249 5.56 3.07 -13.17
CA GLU A 249 6.97 2.77 -12.88
C GLU A 249 7.62 3.87 -12.03
N ASN A 250 7.08 5.09 -12.06
CA ASN A 250 7.47 6.17 -11.15
C ASN A 250 6.84 5.95 -9.76
N CYS A 251 7.33 4.95 -9.04
CA CYS A 251 6.69 4.46 -7.82
C CYS A 251 7.62 4.37 -6.60
N LEU A 252 8.87 4.82 -6.71
CA LEU A 252 9.84 4.76 -5.61
C LEU A 252 9.59 5.88 -4.60
N ASN A 253 8.50 5.71 -3.84
CA ASN A 253 8.04 6.64 -2.83
C ASN A 253 7.75 5.91 -1.50
N LEU A 254 7.76 6.68 -0.41
CA LEU A 254 7.42 6.22 0.93
C LEU A 254 6.48 7.20 1.62
N ASN A 255 5.87 6.73 2.69
CA ASN A 255 5.00 7.52 3.56
C ASN A 255 5.56 7.51 4.98
N VAL A 256 5.31 8.57 5.74
CA VAL A 256 5.72 8.70 7.15
C VAL A 256 4.51 9.10 7.98
N VAL A 257 4.28 8.39 9.09
CA VAL A 257 3.31 8.78 10.13
C VAL A 257 4.04 8.93 11.45
N ALA A 258 3.97 10.12 12.04
CA ALA A 258 4.71 10.45 13.26
C ALA A 258 3.82 11.12 14.32
N PRO A 259 4.16 11.01 15.62
CA PRO A 259 3.47 11.75 16.67
C PRO A 259 3.58 13.26 16.47
N ALA A 260 2.52 14.01 16.82
CA ALA A 260 2.49 15.47 16.74
C ALA A 260 3.63 16.12 17.53
N ASN A 261 3.94 15.55 18.69
CA ASN A 261 4.97 16.01 19.61
C ASN A 261 6.34 15.33 19.39
N ALA A 262 6.63 14.79 18.20
CA ALA A 262 7.88 14.09 17.91
C ALA A 262 9.13 15.01 17.81
N GLY A 263 8.95 16.33 17.70
CA GLY A 263 10.07 17.27 17.49
C GLY A 263 11.17 17.13 18.56
N GLY A 264 12.42 16.92 18.10
CA GLY A 264 13.59 16.75 18.97
C GLY A 264 13.63 15.43 19.76
N LYS A 265 12.63 14.55 19.60
CA LYS A 265 12.65 13.21 20.19
C LYS A 265 13.47 12.28 19.29
N LYS A 266 14.04 11.24 19.88
CA LYS A 266 14.67 10.11 19.18
C LYS A 266 13.76 8.90 19.31
N LEU A 267 12.67 8.89 18.54
CA LEU A 267 11.66 7.84 18.63
C LEU A 267 12.07 6.60 17.82
N PRO A 268 11.74 5.38 18.28
CA PRO A 268 11.91 4.18 17.46
C PRO A 268 11.16 4.30 16.14
N VAL A 269 11.78 3.81 15.09
CA VAL A 269 11.23 3.84 13.72
C VAL A 269 10.89 2.41 13.31
N MET A 270 9.66 2.18 12.87
CA MET A 270 9.22 0.92 12.31
C MET A 270 8.96 1.09 10.81
N VAL A 271 9.67 0.33 9.97
CA VAL A 271 9.60 0.41 8.51
C VAL A 271 8.84 -0.79 7.97
N TRP A 272 7.66 -0.55 7.41
CA TRP A 272 6.74 -1.55 6.90
C TRP A 272 7.00 -1.88 5.43
N PHE A 273 7.09 -3.19 5.15
CA PHE A 273 7.05 -3.74 3.80
C PHE A 273 5.77 -4.52 3.57
N HIS A 274 4.99 -4.09 2.58
CA HIS A 274 3.72 -4.74 2.24
C HIS A 274 3.92 -6.15 1.65
N GLY A 275 2.89 -6.98 1.79
CA GLY A 275 2.79 -8.33 1.22
C GLY A 275 2.65 -8.36 -0.31
N GLY A 276 1.92 -9.36 -0.81
CA GLY A 276 1.64 -9.52 -2.25
C GLY A 276 2.72 -10.28 -3.03
N GLY A 277 3.41 -11.24 -2.38
CA GLY A 277 4.29 -12.21 -3.05
C GLY A 277 5.36 -11.59 -3.96
N PHE A 278 5.89 -10.42 -3.59
CA PHE A 278 6.87 -9.63 -4.37
C PHE A 278 6.38 -9.08 -5.72
N HIS A 279 5.12 -9.30 -6.11
CA HIS A 279 4.60 -8.92 -7.43
C HIS A 279 3.34 -8.03 -7.38
N ALA A 280 2.77 -7.81 -6.19
CA ALA A 280 1.52 -7.09 -6.00
C ALA A 280 1.48 -6.29 -4.69
N MET A 281 0.38 -5.56 -4.49
CA MET A 281 0.06 -4.66 -3.38
C MET A 281 0.89 -3.36 -3.36
N SER A 282 0.63 -2.51 -2.37
CA SER A 282 1.25 -1.20 -2.22
C SER A 282 1.25 -0.74 -0.77
N ALA A 283 2.17 0.18 -0.44
CA ALA A 283 2.17 0.95 0.79
C ALA A 283 1.00 1.96 0.89
N ASN A 284 0.25 2.18 -0.20
CA ASN A 284 -0.88 3.10 -0.26
C ASN A 284 -2.13 2.55 0.45
N ASN A 285 -2.05 2.23 1.74
CA ASN A 285 -3.15 1.59 2.46
C ASN A 285 -3.35 2.23 3.84
N MET A 286 -4.61 2.50 4.19
CA MET A 286 -5.03 3.05 5.50
C MET A 286 -4.76 2.17 6.70
N THR A 287 -4.72 0.86 6.49
CA THR A 287 -4.28 -0.08 7.51
C THR A 287 -2.82 0.19 7.89
N TYR A 288 -1.92 0.35 6.92
CA TYR A 288 -0.48 0.46 7.15
C TYR A 288 -0.04 1.86 7.61
N ASN A 289 -0.85 2.87 7.34
CA ASN A 289 -0.60 4.26 7.73
C ASN A 289 -1.57 4.72 8.83
N TYR A 290 -2.09 3.78 9.61
CA TYR A 290 -3.00 4.06 10.73
C TYR A 290 -2.27 4.74 11.90
N THR A 291 -3.01 5.48 12.71
CA THR A 291 -2.43 6.39 13.72
C THR A 291 -2.17 5.73 15.09
N ALA A 292 -2.67 4.51 15.33
CA ALA A 292 -2.62 3.86 16.65
C ALA A 292 -1.19 3.54 17.10
N LEU A 293 -0.34 2.97 16.24
CA LEU A 293 1.07 2.72 16.56
C LEU A 293 1.83 4.03 16.81
N PRO A 294 1.76 5.06 15.92
CA PRO A 294 2.35 6.36 16.20
C PRO A 294 1.88 6.98 17.51
N ALA A 295 0.59 6.90 17.86
CA ALA A 295 0.08 7.40 19.14
C ALA A 295 0.74 6.73 20.37
N LYS A 296 1.35 5.55 20.22
CA LYS A 296 2.13 4.84 21.26
C LYS A 296 3.63 5.18 21.24
N GLY A 297 4.03 6.19 20.47
CA GLY A 297 5.37 6.79 20.51
C GLY A 297 6.40 6.08 19.63
N VAL A 298 6.00 5.65 18.44
CA VAL A 298 6.90 5.19 17.37
C VAL A 298 6.64 5.99 16.09
N ILE A 299 7.55 5.94 15.14
CA ILE A 299 7.32 6.47 13.78
C ILE A 299 7.10 5.29 12.84
N ILE A 300 6.06 5.36 12.01
CA ILE A 300 5.82 4.37 10.95
C ILE A 300 6.31 4.94 9.63
N VAL A 301 7.08 4.15 8.88
CA VAL A 301 7.45 4.42 7.49
C VAL A 301 6.91 3.28 6.62
N THR A 302 6.17 3.57 5.55
CA THR A 302 5.65 2.55 4.62
C THR A 302 6.25 2.76 3.22
N VAL A 303 6.69 1.70 2.54
CA VAL A 303 7.54 1.83 1.32
C VAL A 303 6.93 1.15 0.09
N ASN A 304 6.76 1.90 -1.00
CA ASN A 304 6.56 1.35 -2.34
C ASN A 304 7.92 1.06 -3.00
N HIS A 305 8.05 -0.08 -3.68
CA HIS A 305 9.29 -0.57 -4.31
C HIS A 305 8.94 -1.42 -5.53
N ARG A 306 9.85 -1.57 -6.50
CA ARG A 306 9.55 -2.32 -7.73
C ARG A 306 9.16 -3.77 -7.43
N LEU A 307 8.20 -4.27 -8.21
CA LEU A 307 7.56 -5.57 -8.04
C LEU A 307 7.70 -6.44 -9.29
N GLY A 308 7.55 -7.75 -9.12
CA GLY A 308 7.48 -8.73 -10.20
C GLY A 308 8.64 -8.61 -11.19
N PRO A 309 8.40 -8.72 -12.51
CA PRO A 309 9.47 -8.63 -13.51
C PRO A 309 10.14 -7.25 -13.57
N LEU A 310 9.48 -6.17 -13.12
CA LEU A 310 10.10 -4.85 -13.06
C LEU A 310 11.13 -4.75 -11.91
N GLY A 311 10.91 -5.49 -10.82
CA GLY A 311 11.75 -5.48 -9.63
C GLY A 311 12.77 -6.62 -9.54
N TYR A 312 12.54 -7.76 -10.20
CA TYR A 312 13.29 -8.98 -9.88
C TYR A 312 13.82 -9.74 -11.11
N MET A 313 13.69 -9.18 -12.31
CA MET A 313 14.25 -9.79 -13.52
C MET A 313 15.78 -9.73 -13.55
N ALA A 314 16.43 -10.88 -13.73
CA ALA A 314 17.83 -10.99 -14.16
C ALA A 314 17.88 -11.34 -15.66
N HIS A 315 18.92 -10.92 -16.38
CA HIS A 315 19.15 -11.27 -17.78
C HIS A 315 20.64 -11.09 -18.13
N PRO A 316 21.25 -11.92 -19.00
CA PRO A 316 22.68 -11.82 -19.27
C PRO A 316 23.13 -10.43 -19.75
N SER A 317 22.33 -9.78 -20.61
CA SER A 317 22.63 -8.42 -21.06
C SER A 317 22.51 -7.37 -19.95
N LEU A 318 21.64 -7.57 -18.95
CA LEU A 318 21.56 -6.67 -17.79
C LEU A 318 22.78 -6.88 -16.88
N SER A 319 23.19 -8.14 -16.66
CA SER A 319 24.40 -8.45 -15.91
C SER A 319 25.66 -7.89 -16.59
N ALA A 320 25.73 -7.93 -17.93
CA ALA A 320 26.84 -7.35 -18.70
C ALA A 320 26.89 -5.81 -18.66
N GLU A 321 25.75 -5.13 -18.51
CA GLU A 321 25.70 -3.67 -18.34
C GLU A 321 26.08 -3.25 -16.90
N SER A 322 25.84 -4.13 -15.93
CA SER A 322 26.04 -3.86 -14.51
C SER A 322 27.52 -3.82 -14.13
N GLU A 323 27.93 -2.81 -13.37
CA GLU A 323 29.30 -2.71 -12.82
C GLU A 323 29.67 -3.92 -11.95
N GLN A 324 28.67 -4.57 -11.35
CA GLN A 324 28.87 -5.74 -10.48
C GLN A 324 28.83 -7.06 -11.25
N GLY A 325 28.61 -7.02 -12.56
CA GLY A 325 28.51 -8.23 -13.39
C GLY A 325 27.27 -9.08 -13.11
N VAL A 326 26.24 -8.52 -12.45
CA VAL A 326 25.03 -9.24 -12.02
C VAL A 326 23.77 -8.40 -12.23
N SER A 327 22.62 -9.08 -12.28
CA SER A 327 21.29 -8.46 -12.44
C SER A 327 20.22 -9.16 -11.60
N GLY A 328 19.06 -8.51 -11.46
CA GLY A 328 17.98 -8.94 -10.55
C GLY A 328 17.97 -8.16 -9.24
N ASN A 329 17.14 -8.60 -8.29
CA ASN A 329 17.05 -8.04 -6.94
C ASN A 329 16.77 -6.52 -6.83
N TYR A 330 16.40 -5.83 -7.91
CA TYR A 330 16.18 -4.38 -7.91
C TYR A 330 15.14 -3.92 -6.88
N GLY A 331 14.08 -4.70 -6.66
CA GLY A 331 13.08 -4.43 -5.63
C GLY A 331 13.65 -4.47 -4.21
N GLN A 332 14.68 -5.29 -3.94
CA GLN A 332 15.40 -5.27 -2.66
C GLN A 332 16.37 -4.09 -2.57
N LEU A 333 17.03 -3.77 -3.67
CA LEU A 333 17.90 -2.59 -3.76
C LEU A 333 17.09 -1.30 -3.53
N ASP A 334 15.83 -1.26 -3.98
CA ASP A 334 14.87 -0.18 -3.68
C ASP A 334 14.60 -0.07 -2.18
N LEU A 335 14.39 -1.19 -1.47
CA LEU A 335 14.23 -1.18 -0.02
C LEU A 335 15.49 -0.69 0.70
N ILE A 336 16.68 -1.10 0.25
CA ILE A 336 17.95 -0.59 0.79
C ILE A 336 18.06 0.93 0.57
N ALA A 337 17.65 1.45 -0.59
CA ALA A 337 17.62 2.89 -0.85
C ALA A 337 16.63 3.62 0.06
N ALA A 338 15.44 3.05 0.30
CA ALA A 338 14.49 3.59 1.26
C ALA A 338 15.04 3.60 2.69
N LEU A 339 15.79 2.57 3.11
CA LEU A 339 16.43 2.54 4.42
C LEU A 339 17.58 3.54 4.56
N LYS A 340 18.34 3.80 3.49
CA LYS A 340 19.31 4.90 3.45
C LYS A 340 18.62 6.25 3.59
N TRP A 341 17.49 6.45 2.90
CA TRP A 341 16.67 7.64 3.06
C TRP A 341 16.18 7.79 4.51
N VAL A 342 15.70 6.70 5.15
CA VAL A 342 15.30 6.71 6.56
C VAL A 342 16.47 7.15 7.45
N LYS A 343 17.65 6.55 7.29
CA LYS A 343 18.85 6.91 8.06
C LYS A 343 19.20 8.39 7.97
N GLU A 344 19.08 8.98 6.79
CA GLU A 344 19.43 10.37 6.52
C GLU A 344 18.35 11.37 6.95
N ASN A 345 17.06 11.00 6.82
CA ASN A 345 15.95 11.97 6.87
C ASN A 345 15.01 11.78 8.06
N ILE A 346 14.91 10.58 8.63
CA ILE A 346 13.98 10.32 9.74
C ILE A 346 14.24 11.16 11.01
N PRO A 347 15.47 11.66 11.31
CA PRO A 347 15.67 12.60 12.41
C PRO A 347 14.80 13.85 12.30
N ALA A 348 14.53 14.34 11.08
CA ALA A 348 13.71 15.53 10.86
C ALA A 348 12.24 15.31 11.26
N PHE A 349 11.79 14.05 11.27
CA PHE A 349 10.46 13.64 11.72
C PHE A 349 10.43 13.28 13.23
N GLY A 350 11.56 13.34 13.92
CA GLY A 350 11.72 12.94 15.33
C GLY A 350 12.04 11.46 15.53
N GLY A 351 12.52 10.78 14.49
CA GLY A 351 12.92 9.38 14.53
C GLY A 351 14.39 9.21 14.90
N ASP A 352 14.71 8.08 15.51
CA ASP A 352 16.08 7.67 15.77
C ASP A 352 16.59 6.76 14.64
N PRO A 353 17.55 7.21 13.82
CA PRO A 353 18.11 6.39 12.74
C PRO A 353 18.90 5.18 13.27
N ASP A 354 19.27 5.19 14.56
CA ASP A 354 19.97 4.09 15.24
C ASP A 354 18.99 3.14 15.98
N CYS A 355 17.68 3.33 15.82
CA CYS A 355 16.64 2.49 16.42
C CYS A 355 15.53 2.11 15.41
N VAL A 356 15.96 1.55 14.28
CA VAL A 356 15.11 1.13 13.16
C VAL A 356 14.73 -0.34 13.24
N THR A 357 13.43 -0.65 13.16
CA THR A 357 12.85 -1.99 13.12
C THR A 357 12.19 -2.23 11.78
N LEU A 358 12.60 -3.28 11.06
CA LEU A 358 11.92 -3.72 9.85
C LEU A 358 10.72 -4.58 10.24
N PHE A 359 9.59 -4.44 9.56
CA PHE A 359 8.48 -5.38 9.71
C PHE A 359 7.68 -5.53 8.43
N GLY A 360 7.14 -6.72 8.20
CA GLY A 360 6.37 -7.01 6.99
C GLY A 360 5.61 -8.32 7.09
N GLU A 361 4.54 -8.44 6.31
CA GLU A 361 3.70 -9.63 6.23
C GLU A 361 3.77 -10.32 4.86
N SER A 362 3.68 -11.65 4.83
CA SER A 362 3.72 -12.44 3.59
C SER A 362 5.01 -12.19 2.80
N GLY A 363 4.91 -11.83 1.51
CA GLY A 363 6.04 -11.36 0.71
C GLY A 363 6.78 -10.16 1.35
N GLY A 364 6.13 -9.35 2.17
CA GLY A 364 6.75 -8.29 2.98
C GLY A 364 7.63 -8.82 4.11
N GLY A 365 7.19 -9.89 4.77
CA GLY A 365 8.00 -10.65 5.71
C GLY A 365 9.18 -11.33 5.00
N GLY A 366 8.95 -11.87 3.80
CA GLY A 366 10.01 -12.41 2.95
C GLY A 366 11.05 -11.35 2.54
N LYS A 367 10.63 -10.12 2.24
CA LYS A 367 11.56 -8.99 2.00
C LYS A 367 12.38 -8.67 3.25
N THR A 368 11.73 -8.65 4.41
CA THR A 368 12.39 -8.42 5.71
C THR A 368 13.44 -9.50 5.99
N PHE A 369 13.08 -10.78 5.81
CA PHE A 369 14.00 -11.91 5.95
C PHE A 369 15.21 -11.77 5.02
N ASN A 370 15.00 -11.43 3.75
CA ASN A 370 16.10 -11.28 2.79
C ASN A 370 17.04 -10.09 3.09
N LEU A 371 16.54 -9.02 3.70
CA LEU A 371 17.39 -7.92 4.18
C LEU A 371 18.27 -8.33 5.38
N ILE A 372 17.83 -9.28 6.20
CA ILE A 372 18.69 -9.90 7.24
C ILE A 372 19.88 -10.61 6.58
N LEU A 373 19.68 -11.25 5.43
CA LEU A 373 20.70 -12.03 4.74
C LEU A 373 21.68 -11.18 3.91
N SER A 374 21.31 -9.95 3.56
CA SER A 374 22.11 -9.11 2.67
C SER A 374 23.17 -8.28 3.42
N PRO A 375 24.46 -8.37 3.04
CA PRO A 375 25.50 -7.49 3.60
C PRO A 375 25.28 -6.02 3.23
N LEU A 376 24.54 -5.73 2.15
CA LEU A 376 24.27 -4.36 1.69
C LEU A 376 23.30 -3.61 2.64
N ALA A 377 22.56 -4.33 3.48
CA ALA A 377 21.64 -3.75 4.45
C ALA A 377 22.27 -3.51 5.84
N ARG A 378 23.56 -3.85 6.01
CA ARG A 378 24.26 -3.77 7.30
C ARG A 378 24.28 -2.35 7.86
N GLY A 379 23.86 -2.20 9.11
CA GLY A 379 23.83 -0.91 9.81
C GLY A 379 22.74 0.07 9.33
N LEU A 380 21.73 -0.44 8.61
CA LEU A 380 20.53 0.33 8.22
C LEU A 380 19.29 -0.01 9.07
N PHE A 381 19.34 -1.12 9.81
CA PHE A 381 18.29 -1.55 10.72
C PHE A 381 18.89 -2.30 11.91
N HIS A 382 18.10 -2.45 12.96
CA HIS A 382 18.57 -2.89 14.28
C HIS A 382 17.72 -4.02 14.84
N ARG A 383 16.56 -4.29 14.24
CA ARG A 383 15.56 -5.30 14.64
C ARG A 383 14.70 -5.69 13.44
N ALA A 384 14.12 -6.88 13.47
CA ALA A 384 13.23 -7.35 12.41
C ALA A 384 12.00 -8.09 12.97
N ILE A 385 10.85 -7.93 12.31
CA ILE A 385 9.62 -8.67 12.57
C ILE A 385 9.14 -9.30 11.26
N ILE A 386 9.07 -10.62 11.23
CA ILE A 386 8.71 -11.40 10.04
C ILE A 386 7.35 -12.07 10.29
N GLN A 387 6.30 -11.55 9.68
CA GLN A 387 4.93 -12.04 9.82
C GLN A 387 4.59 -12.91 8.60
N SER A 388 4.35 -14.20 8.80
CA SER A 388 4.02 -15.16 7.73
C SER A 388 4.93 -15.05 6.50
N GLY A 389 6.23 -14.85 6.72
CA GLY A 389 7.17 -14.39 5.68
C GLY A 389 8.39 -15.27 5.48
N VAL A 390 8.41 -16.47 6.07
CA VAL A 390 9.40 -17.51 5.81
C VAL A 390 8.69 -18.79 5.44
N TRP A 391 9.29 -19.56 4.54
CA TRP A 391 8.80 -20.85 4.09
C TRP A 391 9.70 -21.96 4.60
N SER A 392 9.23 -23.21 4.54
CA SER A 392 10.01 -24.39 4.87
C SER A 392 11.36 -24.37 4.14
N ILE A 393 12.43 -24.76 4.83
CA ILE A 393 13.77 -24.84 4.24
C ILE A 393 13.83 -25.86 3.09
N ARG A 394 12.85 -26.77 3.03
CA ARG A 394 12.73 -27.78 1.96
C ARG A 394 12.16 -27.18 0.68
N ASP A 395 11.35 -26.12 0.79
CA ASP A 395 10.64 -25.50 -0.32
C ASP A 395 11.35 -24.25 -0.84
N LEU A 396 12.10 -23.56 0.03
CA LEU A 396 12.98 -22.46 -0.36
C LEU A 396 14.28 -22.98 -0.98
N ARG A 397 14.45 -22.67 -2.26
CA ARG A 397 15.77 -22.57 -2.87
C ARG A 397 15.82 -21.25 -3.60
N GLY A 398 16.64 -20.32 -3.10
CA GLY A 398 16.99 -19.12 -3.85
C GLY A 398 17.43 -19.51 -5.27
N GLN A 399 17.17 -18.63 -6.23
CA GLN A 399 17.54 -18.92 -7.61
C GLN A 399 18.96 -18.41 -7.86
N ARG A 400 19.90 -19.28 -8.26
CA ARG A 400 21.24 -18.82 -8.65
C ARG A 400 21.16 -17.96 -9.92
N LEU A 401 22.07 -17.00 -10.05
CA LEU A 401 22.06 -16.04 -11.15
C LEU A 401 21.86 -16.65 -12.55
N PRO A 402 22.53 -17.74 -12.96
CA PRO A 402 22.29 -18.32 -14.29
C PRO A 402 20.85 -18.79 -14.53
N ASP A 403 20.21 -19.36 -13.49
CA ASP A 403 18.81 -19.79 -13.59
C ASP A 403 17.87 -18.57 -13.65
N ALA A 404 18.20 -17.50 -12.92
CA ALA A 404 17.43 -16.25 -12.94
C ALA A 404 17.55 -15.55 -14.30
N GLU A 405 18.73 -15.55 -14.89
CA GLU A 405 18.99 -15.06 -16.24
C GLU A 405 18.23 -15.88 -17.29
N ALA A 406 18.23 -17.21 -17.19
CA ALA A 406 17.45 -18.07 -18.07
C ALA A 406 15.92 -17.82 -17.95
N ARG A 407 15.43 -17.52 -16.74
CA ARG A 407 14.04 -17.08 -16.54
C ARG A 407 13.78 -15.73 -17.20
N GLY A 408 14.74 -14.80 -17.13
CA GLY A 408 14.69 -13.53 -17.84
C GLY A 408 14.64 -13.69 -19.35
N GLU A 409 15.45 -14.58 -19.94
CA GLU A 409 15.39 -14.86 -21.37
C GLU A 409 14.00 -15.37 -21.80
N ARG A 410 13.38 -16.26 -21.00
CA ARG A 410 11.99 -16.70 -21.25
C ARG A 410 10.99 -15.54 -21.18
N LEU A 411 11.16 -14.61 -20.25
CA LEU A 411 10.33 -13.42 -20.17
C LEU A 411 10.48 -12.54 -21.42
N VAL A 412 11.72 -12.35 -21.91
CA VAL A 412 11.99 -11.59 -23.14
C VAL A 412 11.33 -12.22 -24.36
N LEU A 413 11.36 -13.55 -24.46
CA LEU A 413 10.64 -14.28 -25.51
C LEU A 413 9.12 -14.09 -25.41
N GLU A 414 8.54 -14.15 -24.19
CA GLU A 414 7.10 -13.93 -23.98
C GLU A 414 6.69 -12.47 -24.25
N MET A 415 7.60 -11.52 -24.09
CA MET A 415 7.41 -10.13 -24.52
C MET A 415 7.39 -9.98 -26.05
N GLY A 416 7.70 -11.03 -26.82
CA GLY A 416 7.78 -11.02 -28.27
C GLY A 416 9.03 -10.33 -28.81
N ILE A 417 10.11 -10.27 -28.02
CA ILE A 417 11.36 -9.63 -28.40
C ILE A 417 12.33 -10.73 -28.90
N PRO A 418 12.67 -10.77 -30.20
CA PRO A 418 13.63 -11.75 -30.72
C PRO A 418 15.06 -11.43 -30.25
N LYS A 419 15.93 -12.44 -30.30
CA LYS A 419 17.37 -12.22 -30.09
C LYS A 419 17.90 -11.27 -31.16
N GLN A 420 18.52 -10.17 -30.75
CA GLN A 420 19.01 -9.10 -31.61
C GLN A 420 20.14 -8.32 -30.92
N GLU A 421 20.92 -7.55 -31.69
CA GLU A 421 22.08 -6.79 -31.19
C GLU A 421 21.70 -5.79 -30.08
N ASN A 422 20.62 -5.02 -30.28
CA ASN A 422 20.17 -3.99 -29.32
C ASN A 422 19.08 -4.50 -28.36
N ILE A 423 19.22 -5.72 -27.85
CA ILE A 423 18.18 -6.36 -27.02
C ILE A 423 17.80 -5.53 -25.78
N LEU A 424 18.77 -4.92 -25.09
CA LEU A 424 18.52 -4.08 -23.91
C LEU A 424 17.60 -2.90 -24.19
N LYS A 425 17.82 -2.21 -25.32
CA LYS A 425 16.99 -1.09 -25.75
C LYS A 425 15.56 -1.56 -25.99
N ALA A 426 15.38 -2.65 -26.74
CA ALA A 426 14.05 -3.20 -27.01
C ALA A 426 13.33 -3.66 -25.73
N MET A 427 14.05 -4.25 -24.78
CA MET A 427 13.49 -4.60 -23.47
C MET A 427 13.00 -3.35 -22.71
N ARG A 428 13.77 -2.26 -22.71
CA ARG A 428 13.42 -1.00 -22.04
C ARG A 428 12.31 -0.20 -22.74
N GLU A 429 12.18 -0.32 -24.05
CA GLU A 429 11.11 0.34 -24.83
C GLU A 429 9.75 -0.36 -24.67
N LYS A 430 9.73 -1.61 -24.19
CA LYS A 430 8.49 -2.35 -23.96
C LYS A 430 7.60 -1.63 -22.92
N PRO A 431 6.29 -1.43 -23.16
CA PRO A 431 5.42 -0.86 -22.14
C PRO A 431 5.37 -1.74 -20.89
N TRP A 432 5.47 -1.15 -19.70
CA TRP A 432 5.57 -1.92 -18.45
C TRP A 432 4.40 -2.88 -18.23
N ARG A 433 3.19 -2.51 -18.70
CA ARG A 433 2.00 -3.36 -18.62
C ARG A 433 2.18 -4.66 -19.41
N GLU A 434 2.85 -4.59 -20.55
CA GLU A 434 3.18 -5.78 -21.34
C GLU A 434 4.27 -6.63 -20.69
N VAL A 435 5.24 -6.01 -20.02
CA VAL A 435 6.25 -6.74 -19.20
C VAL A 435 5.56 -7.51 -18.08
N VAL A 436 4.66 -6.86 -17.33
CA VAL A 436 3.89 -7.49 -16.26
C VAL A 436 3.00 -8.61 -16.80
N ALA A 437 2.28 -8.37 -17.90
CA ALA A 437 1.43 -9.39 -18.53
C ALA A 437 2.24 -10.60 -19.02
N ALA A 438 3.42 -10.39 -19.61
CA ALA A 438 4.33 -11.48 -19.98
C ALA A 438 4.79 -12.25 -18.74
N GLY A 439 5.14 -11.55 -17.66
CA GLY A 439 5.49 -12.16 -16.38
C GLY A 439 4.38 -13.05 -15.81
N GLN A 440 3.12 -12.63 -15.90
CA GLN A 440 1.97 -13.43 -15.45
C GLN A 440 1.82 -14.74 -16.24
N LYS A 441 2.09 -14.73 -17.55
CA LYS A 441 1.96 -15.91 -18.41
C LYS A 441 3.01 -16.98 -18.11
N ILE A 442 4.23 -16.57 -17.74
CA ILE A 442 5.32 -17.50 -17.41
C ILE A 442 5.39 -17.84 -15.91
N ASN A 443 4.38 -17.44 -15.13
CA ASN A 443 4.36 -17.57 -13.68
C ASN A 443 5.61 -16.98 -13.01
N PHE A 444 5.99 -15.77 -13.40
CA PHE A 444 7.17 -15.08 -12.85
C PHE A 444 7.05 -14.87 -11.33
N ALA A 445 5.83 -14.85 -10.80
CA ALA A 445 5.47 -14.65 -9.39
C ALA A 445 5.75 -15.84 -8.44
N ASP A 446 6.66 -16.75 -8.79
CA ASP A 446 7.12 -17.82 -7.89
C ASP A 446 7.84 -17.22 -6.66
N LEU A 447 7.78 -17.89 -5.52
CA LEU A 447 8.42 -17.49 -4.26
C LEU A 447 9.95 -17.41 -4.35
N ARG A 448 10.54 -17.93 -5.44
CA ARG A 448 11.98 -17.92 -5.77
C ARG A 448 12.38 -16.69 -6.61
N LEU A 449 11.99 -15.50 -6.19
CA LEU A 449 12.30 -14.24 -6.90
C LEU A 449 13.64 -13.62 -6.50
N ILE A 450 14.20 -14.02 -5.35
CA ILE A 450 15.50 -13.54 -4.91
C ILE A 450 16.59 -14.31 -5.63
N THR A 451 17.49 -13.55 -6.25
CA THR A 451 18.63 -14.09 -6.99
C THR A 451 19.83 -14.19 -6.07
N ILE A 452 20.43 -15.38 -5.97
CA ILE A 452 21.74 -15.58 -5.36
C ILE A 452 22.77 -15.12 -6.40
N ASP A 453 23.18 -13.86 -6.25
CA ASP A 453 24.02 -13.12 -7.20
C ASP A 453 25.45 -12.89 -6.68
N ASN A 454 25.78 -13.35 -5.47
CA ASN A 454 27.06 -13.10 -4.80
C ASN A 454 27.34 -11.61 -4.49
N TRP A 455 26.34 -10.73 -4.63
CA TRP A 455 26.44 -9.30 -4.32
C TRP A 455 25.38 -8.83 -3.33
N TYR A 456 24.10 -8.89 -3.72
CA TYR A 456 22.98 -8.65 -2.80
C TYR A 456 22.81 -9.83 -1.85
N LEU A 457 22.73 -11.06 -2.40
CA LEU A 457 22.60 -12.29 -1.61
C LEU A 457 23.86 -13.15 -1.86
N PRO A 458 24.76 -13.27 -0.86
CA PRO A 458 26.09 -13.83 -1.08
C PRO A 458 26.14 -15.36 -1.20
N ASP A 459 25.11 -16.07 -0.74
CA ASP A 459 25.04 -17.53 -0.75
C ASP A 459 23.58 -17.98 -0.51
N ASP A 460 23.33 -19.29 -0.55
CA ASP A 460 22.06 -19.85 -0.06
C ASP A 460 21.81 -19.45 1.41
N GLU A 461 20.55 -19.24 1.78
CA GLU A 461 20.14 -18.58 3.01
C GLU A 461 20.66 -19.28 4.28
N GLU A 462 20.69 -20.61 4.30
CA GLU A 462 21.24 -21.38 5.41
C GLU A 462 22.76 -21.20 5.55
N ASN A 463 23.48 -21.13 4.42
CA ASN A 463 24.92 -20.89 4.41
C ASN A 463 25.26 -19.49 4.91
N VAL A 464 24.43 -18.49 4.60
CA VAL A 464 24.56 -17.12 5.12
C VAL A 464 24.52 -17.11 6.66
N PHE A 465 23.62 -17.88 7.27
CA PHE A 465 23.56 -18.04 8.73
C PHE A 465 24.75 -18.83 9.28
N LYS A 466 25.03 -20.03 8.75
CA LYS A 466 26.14 -20.89 9.20
C LYS A 466 27.50 -20.20 9.13
N ARG A 467 27.70 -19.35 8.12
CA ARG A 467 28.92 -18.55 7.92
C ARG A 467 28.89 -17.20 8.65
N LYS A 468 27.81 -16.89 9.37
CA LYS A 468 27.62 -15.64 10.13
C LYS A 468 27.76 -14.38 9.27
N LEU A 469 27.26 -14.44 8.04
CA LEU A 469 27.26 -13.29 7.11
C LEU A 469 26.02 -12.40 7.25
N HIS A 470 24.94 -12.94 7.84
CA HIS A 470 23.70 -12.23 8.12
C HIS A 470 23.91 -11.03 9.07
N ASN A 471 22.93 -10.14 9.10
CA ASN A 471 22.83 -9.06 10.07
C ASN A 471 22.28 -9.63 11.39
N ASP A 472 23.14 -9.81 12.39
CA ASP A 472 22.78 -10.31 13.73
C ASP A 472 22.00 -9.22 14.50
N VAL A 473 20.67 -9.29 14.44
CA VAL A 473 19.73 -8.40 15.12
C VAL A 473 18.62 -9.21 15.79
N PRO A 474 17.94 -8.68 16.83
CA PRO A 474 16.77 -9.35 17.40
C PRO A 474 15.65 -9.53 16.38
N VAL A 475 14.96 -10.68 16.45
CA VAL A 475 13.89 -11.04 15.52
C VAL A 475 12.63 -11.48 16.27
N ILE A 476 11.47 -10.95 15.87
CA ILE A 476 10.18 -11.61 16.06
C ILE A 476 9.83 -12.32 14.74
N MET A 477 9.38 -13.57 14.82
CA MET A 477 8.93 -14.32 13.66
C MET A 477 7.65 -15.07 13.98
N GLY A 478 6.69 -15.15 13.06
CA GLY A 478 5.47 -15.91 13.33
C GLY A 478 4.62 -16.15 12.10
N ALA A 479 3.52 -16.86 12.31
CA ALA A 479 2.57 -17.23 11.27
C ALA A 479 1.13 -17.28 11.82
N ASN A 480 0.14 -17.32 10.94
CA ASN A 480 -1.23 -17.66 11.29
C ASN A 480 -1.43 -19.17 11.29
N ARG A 481 -2.44 -19.66 12.02
CA ARG A 481 -2.67 -21.11 12.20
C ARG A 481 -2.94 -21.86 10.91
N THR A 482 -3.46 -21.25 9.84
CA THR A 482 -3.65 -21.95 8.55
C THR A 482 -2.44 -21.89 7.62
N ASP A 483 -1.35 -21.20 7.98
CA ASP A 483 -0.27 -20.91 7.03
C ASP A 483 0.62 -22.14 6.69
N MET A 484 0.32 -23.33 7.21
CA MET A 484 1.04 -24.55 6.83
C MET A 484 0.77 -24.97 5.39
N ASP A 485 -0.36 -24.58 4.79
CA ASP A 485 -0.60 -24.81 3.35
C ASP A 485 0.44 -24.10 2.46
N PHE A 486 1.18 -23.14 3.01
CA PHE A 486 2.33 -22.48 2.38
C PHE A 486 3.67 -22.93 2.97
N GLY A 487 3.72 -23.94 3.82
CA GLY A 487 4.94 -24.36 4.52
C GLY A 487 5.50 -23.30 5.47
N MET A 488 4.73 -22.26 5.85
CA MET A 488 5.25 -21.16 6.66
C MET A 488 5.28 -21.50 8.16
N VAL A 489 4.34 -22.31 8.66
CA VAL A 489 4.39 -22.81 10.05
C VAL A 489 5.62 -23.70 10.26
N GLU A 490 5.98 -24.49 9.26
CA GLU A 490 7.23 -25.26 9.24
C GLU A 490 8.43 -24.33 9.07
N GLY A 491 8.32 -23.33 8.19
CA GLY A 491 9.33 -22.30 7.97
C GLY A 491 9.72 -21.55 9.24
N ILE A 492 8.77 -21.09 10.06
CA ILE A 492 9.10 -20.39 11.31
C ILE A 492 9.83 -21.30 12.29
N LYS A 493 9.53 -22.61 12.31
CA LYS A 493 10.25 -23.59 13.13
C LYS A 493 11.67 -23.82 12.61
N ASP A 494 11.82 -24.10 11.31
CA ASP A 494 13.10 -24.38 10.66
C ASP A 494 14.05 -23.19 10.78
N TRP A 495 13.60 -22.00 10.38
CA TRP A 495 14.41 -20.78 10.48
C TRP A 495 14.59 -20.32 11.91
N GLY A 496 13.63 -20.61 12.80
CA GLY A 496 13.77 -20.37 14.24
C GLY A 496 14.97 -21.12 14.81
N ALA A 497 15.10 -22.41 14.46
CA ALA A 497 16.25 -23.22 14.83
C ALA A 497 17.55 -22.64 14.25
N VAL A 498 17.60 -22.42 12.94
CA VAL A 498 18.79 -21.88 12.25
C VAL A 498 19.24 -20.55 12.85
N MET A 499 18.32 -19.59 13.04
CA MET A 499 18.65 -18.28 13.61
C MET A 499 19.10 -18.40 15.06
N SER A 500 18.40 -19.18 15.90
CA SER A 500 18.74 -19.32 17.32
C SER A 500 20.11 -19.95 17.58
N GLU A 501 20.55 -20.85 16.69
CA GLU A 501 21.86 -21.51 16.80
C GLU A 501 23.01 -20.67 16.23
N ASN A 502 22.72 -19.73 15.32
CA ASN A 502 23.74 -18.99 14.56
C ASN A 502 23.82 -17.49 14.87
N SER A 503 22.90 -16.94 15.66
CA SER A 503 22.82 -15.52 16.04
C SER A 503 23.09 -15.33 17.53
N ASN A 504 23.63 -14.17 17.93
CA ASN A 504 23.72 -13.82 19.35
C ASN A 504 22.46 -13.09 19.85
N SER A 505 21.67 -12.55 18.93
CA SER A 505 20.44 -11.81 19.24
C SER A 505 19.27 -12.74 19.58
N GLY A 506 18.32 -12.21 20.37
CA GLY A 506 17.11 -12.94 20.75
C GLY A 506 16.16 -13.16 19.58
N ILE A 507 15.72 -14.40 19.42
CA ILE A 507 14.70 -14.83 18.44
C ILE A 507 13.42 -15.15 19.19
N PHE A 508 12.29 -14.57 18.81
CA PHE A 508 11.00 -14.75 19.47
C PHE A 508 9.98 -15.26 18.47
N ILE A 509 9.36 -16.41 18.74
CA ILE A 509 8.38 -17.01 17.82
C ILE A 509 6.96 -16.85 18.35
N TYR A 510 6.02 -16.50 17.47
CA TYR A 510 4.59 -16.54 17.77
C TYR A 510 3.78 -17.35 16.73
N LEU A 511 2.61 -17.83 17.16
CA LEU A 511 1.58 -18.38 16.28
C LEU A 511 0.26 -17.66 16.59
N PHE A 512 -0.33 -17.04 15.57
CA PHE A 512 -1.59 -16.30 15.69
C PHE A 512 -2.78 -17.20 15.39
N GLY A 513 -3.67 -17.33 16.36
CA GLY A 513 -4.83 -18.23 16.35
C GLY A 513 -6.16 -17.57 16.71
N HIS A 514 -6.18 -16.27 16.98
CA HIS A 514 -7.40 -15.55 17.33
C HIS A 514 -8.28 -15.33 16.10
N VAL A 515 -9.59 -15.51 16.27
CA VAL A 515 -10.59 -15.25 15.23
C VAL A 515 -11.74 -14.44 15.82
N PRO A 516 -12.23 -13.38 15.15
CA PRO A 516 -13.39 -12.60 15.60
C PRO A 516 -14.63 -13.45 15.92
N ALA A 517 -15.45 -13.03 16.89
CA ALA A 517 -16.42 -13.91 17.54
C ALA A 517 -17.46 -14.55 16.62
N ARG A 518 -17.89 -13.86 15.56
CA ARG A 518 -18.85 -14.43 14.60
C ARG A 518 -18.18 -15.40 13.63
N TRP A 519 -17.03 -15.03 13.07
CA TRP A 519 -16.25 -15.95 12.25
C TRP A 519 -15.84 -17.21 13.02
N ARG A 520 -15.48 -17.06 14.30
CA ARG A 520 -15.20 -18.20 15.19
C ARG A 520 -16.41 -19.14 15.33
N LYS A 521 -17.63 -18.59 15.49
CA LYS A 521 -18.87 -19.39 15.51
C LYS A 521 -19.16 -20.09 14.18
N GLU A 522 -18.65 -19.58 13.07
CA GLU A 522 -18.76 -20.21 11.74
C GLU A 522 -17.73 -21.32 11.51
N GLY A 523 -16.77 -21.50 12.43
CA GLY A 523 -15.66 -22.42 12.30
C GLY A 523 -14.49 -21.87 11.48
N VAL A 524 -14.39 -20.54 11.35
CA VAL A 524 -13.25 -19.90 10.68
C VAL A 524 -11.99 -20.11 11.50
N VAL A 525 -10.89 -20.39 10.81
CA VAL A 525 -9.55 -20.52 11.40
C VAL A 525 -8.73 -19.28 11.05
N ALA A 526 -7.77 -18.92 11.91
CA ALA A 526 -6.91 -17.76 11.69
C ALA A 526 -6.11 -17.89 10.39
N PHE A 527 -6.50 -17.12 9.39
CA PHE A 527 -6.02 -17.21 8.01
C PHE A 527 -4.87 -16.23 7.72
N HIS A 528 -4.20 -16.44 6.59
CA HIS A 528 -3.07 -15.62 6.13
C HIS A 528 -3.40 -14.13 6.13
N GLY A 529 -2.61 -13.33 6.87
CA GLY A 529 -2.74 -11.88 6.97
C GLY A 529 -3.82 -11.38 7.95
N LEU A 530 -4.50 -12.28 8.68
CA LEU A 530 -5.54 -11.90 9.64
C LEU A 530 -5.00 -11.04 10.79
N GLU A 531 -3.73 -11.20 11.17
CA GLU A 531 -3.12 -10.48 12.29
C GLU A 531 -2.79 -9.01 11.97
N ILE A 532 -2.77 -8.62 10.69
CA ILE A 532 -2.35 -7.28 10.25
C ILE A 532 -3.17 -6.18 10.94
N PRO A 533 -4.52 -6.19 10.96
CA PRO A 533 -5.29 -5.13 11.61
C PRO A 533 -5.04 -5.03 13.12
N TYR A 534 -4.67 -6.14 13.78
CA TYR A 534 -4.37 -6.17 15.20
C TYR A 534 -3.02 -5.52 15.50
N VAL A 535 -2.00 -5.77 14.66
CA VAL A 535 -0.68 -5.11 14.77
C VAL A 535 -0.81 -3.60 14.55
N PHE A 536 -1.62 -3.16 13.60
CA PHE A 536 -1.79 -1.75 13.29
C PHE A 536 -2.81 -1.01 14.17
N GLY A 537 -3.54 -1.71 15.04
CA GLY A 537 -4.52 -1.09 15.93
C GLY A 537 -5.79 -0.62 15.25
N CYS A 538 -6.11 -1.17 14.08
CA CYS A 538 -7.22 -0.70 13.24
C CYS A 538 -8.32 -1.75 13.07
N VAL A 539 -8.42 -2.71 14.01
CA VAL A 539 -9.35 -3.86 14.03
C VAL A 539 -10.74 -3.54 13.46
N GLN A 540 -11.40 -2.49 13.97
CA GLN A 540 -12.74 -2.09 13.52
C GLN A 540 -12.82 -1.76 12.02
N SER A 541 -11.90 -0.94 11.52
CA SER A 541 -11.84 -0.56 10.10
C SER A 541 -11.16 -1.58 9.20
N GLY A 542 -10.21 -2.34 9.75
CA GLY A 542 -9.29 -3.22 9.02
C GLY A 542 -9.88 -4.59 8.74
N LEU A 543 -10.54 -5.20 9.72
CA LEU A 543 -11.18 -6.52 9.55
C LEU A 543 -12.38 -6.45 8.58
N GLY A 544 -13.14 -5.35 8.62
CA GLY A 544 -14.22 -5.08 7.66
C GLY A 544 -13.74 -4.52 6.31
N GLY A 545 -12.43 -4.27 6.16
CA GLY A 545 -11.84 -3.70 4.95
C GLY A 545 -11.78 -4.70 3.79
N GLY A 546 -11.81 -4.18 2.55
CA GLY A 546 -11.92 -5.01 1.34
C GLY A 546 -10.83 -6.08 1.15
N THR A 547 -9.62 -5.85 1.68
CA THR A 547 -8.52 -6.84 1.61
C THR A 547 -8.75 -8.01 2.56
N VAL A 548 -8.87 -7.75 3.87
CA VAL A 548 -9.03 -8.82 4.88
C VAL A 548 -10.36 -9.54 4.72
N ALA A 549 -11.46 -8.80 4.46
CA ALA A 549 -12.75 -9.41 4.16
C ALA A 549 -12.72 -10.25 2.87
N GLY A 550 -11.89 -9.88 1.90
CA GLY A 550 -11.66 -10.68 0.68
C GLY A 550 -10.95 -12.01 0.97
N LEU A 551 -9.98 -11.98 1.89
CA LEU A 551 -9.21 -13.15 2.32
C LEU A 551 -9.94 -14.03 3.33
N ALA A 552 -10.92 -13.50 4.07
CA ALA A 552 -11.63 -14.26 5.11
C ALA A 552 -12.25 -15.57 4.60
N ARG A 553 -12.62 -15.62 3.31
CA ARG A 553 -13.09 -16.85 2.67
C ARG A 553 -12.07 -17.98 2.69
N THR A 554 -10.77 -17.71 2.68
CA THR A 554 -9.70 -18.73 2.74
C THR A 554 -9.52 -19.29 4.15
N GLY A 555 -10.09 -18.64 5.16
CA GLY A 555 -10.23 -19.19 6.51
C GLY A 555 -11.56 -19.92 6.73
N GLY A 556 -12.45 -19.94 5.73
CA GLY A 556 -13.77 -20.57 5.81
C GLY A 556 -14.94 -19.62 6.11
N ALA A 557 -14.73 -18.29 6.08
CA ALA A 557 -15.79 -17.34 6.42
C ALA A 557 -16.93 -17.36 5.41
N LYS A 558 -18.17 -17.39 5.91
CA LYS A 558 -19.39 -17.44 5.08
C LYS A 558 -19.97 -16.06 4.82
N GLN A 559 -19.61 -15.06 5.63
CA GLN A 559 -20.06 -13.69 5.50
C GLN A 559 -18.93 -12.68 5.77
N PRO A 560 -19.04 -11.44 5.24
CA PRO A 560 -18.00 -10.43 5.40
C PRO A 560 -17.93 -9.81 6.80
N ASP A 561 -19.00 -9.89 7.61
CA ASP A 561 -19.00 -9.34 8.97
C ASP A 561 -18.26 -10.29 9.93
N PRO A 562 -17.14 -9.88 10.53
CA PRO A 562 -16.35 -10.68 11.46
C PRO A 562 -16.97 -10.83 12.86
N GLY A 563 -17.89 -9.96 13.27
CA GLY A 563 -18.41 -9.91 14.63
C GLY A 563 -17.35 -9.54 15.66
N ILE A 564 -16.74 -8.38 15.48
CA ILE A 564 -15.72 -7.78 16.36
C ILE A 564 -16.32 -7.53 17.75
N ASP A 565 -15.60 -7.88 18.81
CA ASP A 565 -15.93 -7.58 20.20
C ASP A 565 -14.71 -7.07 20.99
N GLU A 566 -14.90 -6.86 22.31
CA GLU A 566 -13.87 -6.33 23.21
C GLU A 566 -12.60 -7.22 23.31
N THR A 567 -12.70 -8.50 22.93
CA THR A 567 -11.57 -9.41 22.86
C THR A 567 -10.61 -9.00 21.75
N ASP A 568 -11.14 -8.59 20.60
CA ASP A 568 -10.32 -8.17 19.47
C ASP A 568 -9.53 -6.90 19.82
N ASP A 569 -10.18 -5.93 20.50
CA ASP A 569 -9.53 -4.71 20.98
C ASP A 569 -8.41 -5.02 21.99
N ARG A 570 -8.66 -5.94 22.93
CA ARG A 570 -7.67 -6.38 23.93
C ARG A 570 -6.46 -7.06 23.27
N ILE A 571 -6.69 -7.93 22.28
CA ILE A 571 -5.62 -8.61 21.56
C ILE A 571 -4.80 -7.62 20.75
N SER A 572 -5.45 -6.68 20.08
CA SER A 572 -4.75 -5.62 19.33
C SER A 572 -3.89 -4.74 20.24
N GLU A 573 -4.40 -4.38 21.41
CA GLU A 573 -3.62 -3.64 22.41
C GLU A 573 -2.39 -4.42 22.91
N HIS A 574 -2.53 -5.72 23.16
CA HIS A 574 -1.39 -6.58 23.51
C HIS A 574 -0.35 -6.66 22.39
N MET A 575 -0.79 -6.87 21.14
CA MET A 575 0.11 -6.94 19.98
C MET A 575 0.84 -5.63 19.75
N MET A 576 0.12 -4.51 19.71
CA MET A 576 0.75 -3.19 19.59
C MET A 576 1.78 -2.93 20.71
N ALA A 577 1.46 -3.29 21.95
CA ALA A 577 2.37 -3.12 23.07
C ALA A 577 3.66 -3.95 22.89
N MET A 578 3.54 -5.22 22.49
CA MET A 578 4.69 -6.09 22.22
C MET A 578 5.53 -5.58 21.05
N TRP A 579 4.92 -5.18 19.94
CA TRP A 579 5.63 -4.69 18.75
C TRP A 579 6.36 -3.38 19.03
N VAL A 580 5.70 -2.44 19.73
CA VAL A 580 6.33 -1.16 20.12
C VAL A 580 7.45 -1.38 21.13
N GLN A 581 7.28 -2.27 22.11
CA GLN A 581 8.30 -2.58 23.10
C GLN A 581 9.51 -3.28 22.46
N PHE A 582 9.26 -4.20 21.55
CA PHE A 582 10.29 -4.82 20.74
C PHE A 582 11.02 -3.78 19.88
N ALA A 583 10.31 -2.91 19.18
CA ALA A 583 10.93 -1.86 18.37
C ALA A 583 11.84 -0.93 19.18
N LYS A 584 11.48 -0.66 20.45
CA LYS A 584 12.28 0.13 21.40
C LYS A 584 13.54 -0.58 21.88
N THR A 585 13.42 -1.87 22.21
CA THR A 585 14.43 -2.54 23.07
C THR A 585 15.07 -3.77 22.44
N GLY A 586 14.38 -4.44 21.51
CA GLY A 586 14.78 -5.72 20.92
C GLY A 586 14.27 -6.91 21.72
N ASN A 587 13.42 -6.63 22.71
CA ASN A 587 12.79 -7.62 23.55
C ASN A 587 11.29 -7.26 23.65
N PRO A 588 10.34 -8.16 23.36
CA PRO A 588 8.92 -7.86 23.47
C PRO A 588 8.43 -7.70 24.92
N ASN A 589 9.24 -8.11 25.90
CA ASN A 589 8.92 -8.02 27.32
C ASN A 589 9.14 -6.60 27.88
N ARG A 590 8.19 -6.12 28.69
CA ARG A 590 8.31 -4.89 29.48
C ARG A 590 8.39 -5.24 30.95
N ASP A 591 9.45 -4.80 31.63
CA ASP A 591 9.72 -5.10 33.05
C ASP A 591 9.66 -6.61 33.34
N GLY A 592 10.09 -7.41 32.35
CA GLY A 592 10.03 -8.86 32.38
C GLY A 592 8.60 -9.41 32.45
N LYS A 593 7.62 -8.80 31.75
CA LYS A 593 6.23 -9.27 31.60
C LYS A 593 5.66 -8.91 30.21
N VAL A 594 4.62 -9.62 29.79
CA VAL A 594 3.86 -9.35 28.54
C VAL A 594 2.38 -9.65 28.73
N GLY A 595 1.49 -8.65 28.59
CA GLY A 595 0.03 -8.86 28.51
C GLY A 595 -0.57 -9.78 29.60
N GLY A 596 -0.08 -9.67 30.84
CA GLY A 596 -0.51 -10.51 31.97
C GLY A 596 0.26 -11.84 32.15
N MET A 597 1.15 -12.19 31.23
CA MET A 597 2.05 -13.34 31.31
C MET A 597 3.43 -12.97 31.89
N THR A 598 4.08 -13.95 32.53
CA THR A 598 5.38 -13.78 33.18
C THR A 598 6.49 -13.41 32.20
N ALA A 599 6.57 -13.98 31.00
CA ALA A 599 7.48 -13.53 29.94
C ALA A 599 7.18 -14.24 28.61
N TRP A 600 7.45 -13.57 27.49
CA TRP A 600 7.67 -14.20 26.19
C TRP A 600 9.15 -14.57 26.09
N GLU A 601 9.46 -15.84 26.31
CA GLU A 601 10.83 -16.37 26.26
C GLU A 601 11.34 -16.42 24.81
N ALA A 602 12.66 -16.24 24.64
CA ALA A 602 13.30 -16.48 23.36
C ALA A 602 13.16 -17.96 22.95
N TYR A 603 13.18 -18.22 21.65
CA TYR A 603 13.07 -19.55 21.07
C TYR A 603 14.25 -20.44 21.47
N ASP A 604 13.93 -21.63 21.97
CA ASP A 604 14.85 -22.69 22.31
C ASP A 604 14.51 -23.90 21.43
N VAL A 605 15.46 -24.31 20.58
CA VAL A 605 15.27 -25.39 19.62
C VAL A 605 14.89 -26.73 20.26
N LYS A 606 15.27 -26.98 21.52
CA LYS A 606 14.95 -28.23 22.23
C LYS A 606 13.56 -28.21 22.82
N ARG A 607 13.08 -27.02 23.22
CA ARG A 607 11.72 -26.84 23.75
C ARG A 607 10.68 -26.61 22.67
N ASP A 608 11.10 -26.12 21.50
CA ASP A 608 10.20 -25.72 20.40
C ASP A 608 9.12 -24.74 20.93
N ASN A 609 9.54 -23.78 21.78
CA ASN A 609 8.65 -22.90 22.53
C ASN A 609 8.26 -21.66 21.73
N PHE A 610 7.00 -21.24 21.84
CA PHE A 610 6.48 -20.08 21.12
C PHE A 610 5.34 -19.41 21.89
N LEU A 611 5.05 -18.15 21.55
CA LEU A 611 3.88 -17.44 22.02
C LEU A 611 2.67 -17.78 21.14
N PHE A 612 1.66 -18.41 21.73
CA PHE A 612 0.35 -18.54 21.10
C PHE A 612 -0.49 -17.29 21.42
N ILE A 613 -0.97 -16.61 20.39
CA ILE A 613 -1.88 -15.45 20.48
C ILE A 613 -3.25 -15.93 20.00
N GLY A 614 -4.18 -16.21 20.92
CA GLY A 614 -5.43 -16.86 20.57
C GLY A 614 -6.60 -16.53 21.50
N ASP A 615 -7.61 -17.40 21.47
CA ASP A 615 -8.88 -17.21 22.18
C ASP A 615 -8.95 -17.87 23.57
N GLU A 616 -7.90 -18.60 23.96
CA GLU A 616 -7.87 -19.38 25.19
C GLU A 616 -7.31 -18.57 26.38
N GLY A 617 -7.97 -18.67 27.54
CA GLY A 617 -7.47 -18.10 28.80
C GLY A 617 -7.26 -16.59 28.74
N ASN A 618 -6.04 -16.11 29.04
CA ASN A 618 -5.65 -14.70 28.98
C ASN A 618 -5.27 -14.22 27.56
N ALA A 619 -5.64 -14.95 26.50
CA ALA A 619 -5.32 -14.73 25.09
C ALA A 619 -3.83 -14.89 24.69
N LEU A 620 -2.89 -14.78 25.64
CA LEU A 620 -1.46 -14.99 25.43
C LEU A 620 -0.96 -16.19 26.25
N GLN A 621 -0.31 -17.15 25.60
CA GLN A 621 0.21 -18.35 26.27
C GLN A 621 1.54 -18.80 25.65
N MET A 622 2.52 -19.15 26.49
CA MET A 622 3.66 -19.93 26.01
C MET A 622 3.23 -21.38 25.79
N LYS A 623 3.51 -21.90 24.60
CA LYS A 623 3.27 -23.30 24.21
C LYS A 623 4.53 -23.90 23.60
N THR A 624 4.52 -25.21 23.35
CA THR A 624 5.62 -25.97 22.73
C THR A 624 5.08 -26.78 21.56
N GLY A 625 5.92 -27.10 20.57
CA GLY A 625 5.51 -27.92 19.43
C GLY A 625 4.73 -27.11 18.39
N ILE A 626 5.35 -26.10 17.77
CA ILE A 626 4.69 -25.13 16.87
C ILE A 626 3.83 -25.81 15.80
N VAL A 627 4.38 -26.84 15.15
CA VAL A 627 3.73 -27.58 14.05
C VAL A 627 2.47 -28.32 14.51
N GLU A 628 2.40 -28.73 15.77
CA GLU A 628 1.25 -29.46 16.33
C GLU A 628 0.03 -28.55 16.54
N HIS A 629 0.23 -27.23 16.54
CA HIS A 629 -0.81 -26.22 16.72
C HIS A 629 -1.39 -25.67 15.40
N TYR A 630 -0.93 -26.20 14.26
CA TYR A 630 -1.57 -25.98 12.97
C TYR A 630 -3.04 -26.39 13.00
N GLU A 631 -3.88 -25.62 12.30
CA GLU A 631 -5.26 -26.01 12.05
C GLU A 631 -5.61 -25.74 10.58
N PRO A 632 -5.99 -26.77 9.81
CA PRO A 632 -6.36 -26.58 8.42
C PRO A 632 -7.68 -25.82 8.31
N PRO A 633 -7.88 -25.04 7.24
CA PRO A 633 -9.16 -24.40 7.00
C PRO A 633 -10.28 -25.46 6.84
N PRO A 634 -11.55 -25.09 7.08
CA PRO A 634 -12.68 -26.01 6.92
C PRO A 634 -12.73 -26.65 5.53
N ALA A 635 -13.24 -27.87 5.43
CA ALA A 635 -13.38 -28.56 4.15
C ALA A 635 -14.21 -27.74 3.13
N GLY A 636 -13.74 -27.66 1.88
CA GLY A 636 -14.38 -26.88 0.82
C GLY A 636 -14.00 -25.40 0.79
N THR A 637 -13.08 -24.97 1.66
CA THR A 637 -12.52 -23.62 1.65
C THR A 637 -11.65 -23.39 0.40
N PRO A 638 -11.83 -22.27 -0.34
CA PRO A 638 -10.98 -21.98 -1.50
C PRO A 638 -9.54 -21.70 -1.07
N PRO A 639 -8.54 -22.15 -1.84
CA PRO A 639 -7.14 -21.84 -1.54
C PRO A 639 -6.86 -20.35 -1.74
N LEU A 640 -5.90 -19.81 -0.98
CA LEU A 640 -5.46 -18.41 -1.12
C LEU A 640 -4.92 -18.10 -2.52
N ILE A 641 -4.15 -19.05 -3.08
CA ILE A 641 -3.64 -19.00 -4.44
C ILE A 641 -4.34 -20.14 -5.20
N PRO A 642 -5.08 -19.84 -6.29
CA PRO A 642 -5.70 -20.89 -7.08
C PRO A 642 -4.63 -21.84 -7.61
N VAL A 643 -4.74 -23.13 -7.24
CA VAL A 643 -3.90 -24.20 -7.80
C VAL A 643 -4.23 -24.27 -9.30
N LYS A 644 -3.25 -24.00 -10.16
CA LYS A 644 -3.37 -24.18 -11.61
C LYS A 644 -2.92 -25.58 -12.01
#